data_AF-A0A7C4P347-F1
#
_entry.id   AF-A0A7C4P347-F1
#
_cell.length_a   1.000
_cell.length_b   1.000
_cell.length_c   1.000
_cell.angle_alpha   90.00
_cell.angle_beta   90.00
_cell.angle_gamma   90.00
#
_symmetry.space_group_name_H-M   'P 1'
#
loop_
_entity.id
_entity.type
_entity.pdbx_description
1 polymer ?
#
loop_
_entity_poly.entity_id
_entity_poly.type
_entity_poly.pdbx_seq_one_letter_code
_entity_poly.pdbx_strand_id
1 'polypeptide(L)'
;MDAYRKISLIVLLFVSFAFSLLYAIFFIQDKKFSGQIPLFPAELTSLISDDTKSKEEAFLKGFPAFWLSDTIETPKKEAIINSANRIIDILPDDKTYILDYVKLVTRFFRNQFAKNQFDTWFQYLTKELTEGTIKSDNLRTLIRITGSIIDSSYISLNTSHSWRVLPTDAYTFSVKNNDFLVGFQNTTLICKNNRKDSIFIQGTSGNLNLIKQYWEGKNGKVTWIRSKYDESKIFVTLKKYRIDLRQSDYTADSVLLNYPEYFKKPILGRIVDKVTPIYQSGIVDYPEFNPYQKWFEVRNIFKDIDYSGNFRINGSKLVGIGPDGSLAKVTVYRKGKPFLVAEGRIVLIEQSRLSADKAKVVFYIDKDSIYHNGLSFAYLNSNRSVLVNPTDRLTTQSPFYSSYHKINLWSNQLTWNIEKDEITFGSSLGASISKAEFESENFFNQDLFDRMMDASEFHPVLTVWNYTRRIKSNTFLASDLAVHVRRAPEDVKIAMMRLAKLGYVLYNFETDEVTITEKLRYNVLARFGRTDFDVIRFQSTTPGTQPNARLDLNSLNLAIEGVNYISVSDSQNVFISPYKKSIIFQKNRNFEFGGSVRAGLFTFYGKAFRFDYSQFKIELNKVDSLVIDYQTDYRDNYGRRILQGVANALHIISGDILIDKPHNKSGREYNPQYPIFNCTSKSYVYYDAPYIYDGVYKRDSFYFEIQPFVYQNMDNFEKADMNFKGILYSGNILAPIEETLRIRPDNSLGFITTTPPEGMAVYKGKGKVYNKIDLSNQGLFVDGGINYITSTTQSNKML
;
A
#
# COMPACT_ATOMS: atom_id res chain seq x y z
N MET A 1 76.56 78.25 -1.16
CA MET A 1 77.05 76.85 -1.21
C MET A 1 75.96 75.79 -1.04
N ASP A 2 74.72 76.12 -0.64
CA ASP A 2 73.67 75.11 -0.37
C ASP A 2 72.84 74.64 -1.57
N ALA A 3 72.67 75.44 -2.63
CA ALA A 3 71.92 75.03 -3.81
C ALA A 3 72.64 73.92 -4.61
N TYR A 4 73.98 74.01 -4.72
CA TYR A 4 74.79 73.01 -5.41
C TYR A 4 74.90 71.68 -4.65
N ARG A 5 74.82 71.70 -3.31
CA ARG A 5 74.78 70.46 -2.50
C ARG A 5 73.44 69.72 -2.64
N LYS A 6 72.31 70.43 -2.68
CA LYS A 6 70.99 69.81 -2.88
C LYS A 6 70.80 69.25 -4.29
N ILE A 7 71.25 69.96 -5.33
CA ILE A 7 71.20 69.46 -6.71
C ILE A 7 72.16 68.27 -6.90
N SER A 8 73.36 68.32 -6.31
CA SER A 8 74.29 67.18 -6.38
C SER A 8 73.78 65.95 -5.61
N LEU A 9 73.06 66.11 -4.48
CA LEU A 9 72.46 64.97 -3.78
C LEU A 9 71.29 64.35 -4.57
N ILE A 10 70.45 65.16 -5.21
CA ILE A 10 69.33 64.68 -6.03
C ILE A 10 69.85 64.00 -7.29
N VAL A 11 70.89 64.55 -7.94
CA VAL A 11 71.55 63.92 -9.09
C VAL A 11 72.29 62.65 -8.66
N LEU A 12 72.94 62.58 -7.49
CA LEU A 12 73.54 61.34 -6.99
C LEU A 12 72.49 60.26 -6.69
N LEU A 13 71.34 60.63 -6.13
CA LEU A 13 70.22 59.70 -5.89
C LEU A 13 69.59 59.22 -7.20
N PHE A 14 69.42 60.10 -8.20
CA PHE A 14 68.89 59.72 -9.52
C PHE A 14 69.88 58.90 -10.35
N VAL A 15 71.17 59.22 -10.27
CA VAL A 15 72.24 58.46 -10.93
C VAL A 15 72.43 57.12 -10.22
N SER A 16 72.34 57.05 -8.88
CA SER A 16 72.31 55.79 -8.13
C SER A 16 71.09 54.95 -8.48
N PHE A 17 69.91 55.55 -8.66
CA PHE A 17 68.69 54.85 -9.05
C PHE A 17 68.75 54.39 -10.51
N ALA A 18 69.27 55.22 -11.42
CA ALA A 18 69.47 54.88 -12.83
C ALA A 18 70.58 53.82 -13.03
N PHE A 19 71.68 53.89 -12.27
CA PHE A 19 72.71 52.85 -12.24
C PHE A 19 72.18 51.57 -11.61
N SER A 20 71.30 51.64 -10.62
CA SER A 20 70.64 50.45 -10.05
C SER A 20 69.63 49.82 -11.02
N LEU A 21 68.95 50.63 -11.85
CA LEU A 21 68.12 50.16 -12.96
C LEU A 21 68.97 49.49 -14.06
N LEU A 22 70.14 50.06 -14.39
CA LEU A 22 71.10 49.48 -15.34
C LEU A 22 71.79 48.22 -14.80
N TYR A 23 72.06 48.15 -13.49
CA TYR A 23 72.60 46.96 -12.83
C TYR A 23 71.58 45.82 -12.77
N ALA A 24 70.30 46.13 -12.57
CA ALA A 24 69.21 45.14 -12.64
C ALA A 24 69.05 44.53 -14.05
N ILE A 25 69.41 45.28 -15.10
CA ILE A 25 69.39 44.79 -16.49
C ILE A 25 70.57 43.82 -16.78
N PHE A 26 71.69 43.91 -16.04
CA PHE A 26 72.86 43.04 -16.25
C PHE A 26 72.79 41.67 -15.54
N PHE A 27 71.97 41.49 -14.50
CA PHE A 27 71.77 40.20 -13.82
C PHE A 27 70.79 39.23 -14.54
N ILE A 28 70.39 39.55 -15.78
CA ILE A 28 69.40 38.79 -16.57
C ILE A 28 69.93 37.43 -17.05
N GLN A 29 71.20 37.08 -16.84
CA GLN A 29 71.72 35.76 -17.23
C GLN A 29 71.29 34.60 -16.31
N ASP A 30 71.10 34.83 -15.00
CA ASP A 30 70.71 33.77 -14.06
C ASP A 30 69.23 33.78 -13.64
N LYS A 31 68.44 34.78 -14.08
CA LYS A 31 66.97 34.83 -13.90
C LYS A 31 66.50 34.62 -12.43
N LYS A 32 67.32 35.05 -11.46
CA LYS A 32 67.05 35.07 -10.00
C LYS A 32 67.05 36.51 -9.47
N PHE A 33 66.40 36.76 -8.34
CA PHE A 33 66.40 38.04 -7.64
C PHE A 33 67.76 38.32 -6.99
N SER A 34 68.19 39.58 -7.01
CA SER A 34 69.53 40.01 -6.54
C SER A 34 69.73 39.91 -5.02
N GLY A 35 68.65 39.69 -4.26
CA GLY A 35 68.66 39.77 -2.79
C GLY A 35 68.54 41.20 -2.25
N GLN A 36 68.62 42.23 -3.11
CA GLN A 36 68.54 43.62 -2.68
C GLN A 36 67.10 44.07 -2.45
N ILE A 37 66.76 44.41 -1.20
CA ILE A 37 65.41 44.79 -0.79
C ILE A 37 64.78 45.90 -1.67
N PRO A 38 65.48 47.00 -2.00
CA PRO A 38 64.88 48.07 -2.79
C PRO A 38 64.59 47.69 -4.25
N LEU A 39 65.33 46.73 -4.81
CA LEU A 39 65.22 46.32 -6.21
C LEU A 39 64.15 45.26 -6.46
N PHE A 40 63.77 44.50 -5.42
CA PHE A 40 62.83 43.38 -5.53
C PHE A 40 61.50 43.71 -6.27
N PRO A 41 60.83 44.86 -6.05
CA PRO A 41 59.61 45.18 -6.80
C PRO A 41 59.83 45.39 -8.31
N ALA A 42 60.95 46.02 -8.69
CA ALA A 42 61.31 46.24 -10.08
C ALA A 42 61.69 44.91 -10.76
N GLU A 43 62.49 44.09 -10.07
CA GLU A 43 62.88 42.75 -10.51
C GLU A 43 61.65 41.85 -10.70
N LEU A 44 60.70 41.86 -9.75
CA LEU A 44 59.45 41.09 -9.85
C LEU A 44 58.62 41.50 -11.07
N THR A 45 58.54 42.81 -11.34
CA THR A 45 57.83 43.32 -12.52
C THR A 45 58.52 42.87 -13.80
N SER A 46 59.86 42.85 -13.83
CA SER A 46 60.62 42.39 -15.00
C SER A 46 60.51 40.89 -15.27
N LEU A 47 60.20 40.09 -14.25
CA LEU A 47 60.18 38.62 -14.32
C LEU A 47 58.94 38.06 -15.04
N ILE A 48 57.85 38.82 -15.10
CA ILE A 48 56.55 38.40 -15.64
C ILE A 48 56.28 38.97 -17.04
N SER A 49 55.44 38.29 -17.82
CA SER A 49 55.09 38.70 -19.19
C SER A 49 54.27 40.00 -19.23
N ASP A 50 54.31 40.71 -20.36
CA ASP A 50 53.57 41.97 -20.52
C ASP A 50 52.03 41.78 -20.41
N ASP A 51 51.51 40.63 -20.85
CA ASP A 51 50.11 40.26 -20.60
C ASP A 51 49.78 40.16 -19.11
N THR A 52 50.67 39.55 -18.31
CA THR A 52 50.50 39.45 -16.85
C THR A 52 50.60 40.83 -16.20
N LYS A 53 51.53 41.68 -16.65
CA LYS A 53 51.67 43.07 -16.15
C LYS A 53 50.38 43.86 -16.35
N SER A 54 49.74 43.71 -17.51
CA SER A 54 48.46 44.36 -17.82
C SER A 54 47.34 43.85 -16.90
N LYS A 55 47.22 42.53 -16.70
CA LYS A 55 46.19 41.93 -15.83
C LYS A 55 46.35 42.29 -14.35
N GLU A 56 47.58 42.53 -13.90
CA GLU A 56 47.94 42.71 -12.48
C GLU A 56 48.45 44.12 -12.17
N GLU A 57 48.17 45.08 -13.05
CA GLU A 57 48.69 46.45 -12.98
C GLU A 57 48.42 47.11 -11.62
N ALA A 58 47.21 46.93 -11.07
CA ALA A 58 46.84 47.48 -9.77
C ALA A 58 47.70 46.95 -8.62
N PHE A 59 48.02 45.65 -8.63
CA PHE A 59 48.91 45.05 -7.63
C PHE A 59 50.34 45.55 -7.80
N LEU A 60 50.86 45.52 -9.04
CA LEU A 60 52.24 45.90 -9.34
C LEU A 60 52.54 47.38 -9.05
N LYS A 61 51.58 48.28 -9.28
CA LYS A 61 51.72 49.71 -8.92
C LYS A 61 51.71 49.92 -7.39
N GLY A 62 50.90 49.17 -6.66
CA GLY A 62 50.77 49.29 -5.21
C GLY A 62 51.85 48.55 -4.41
N PHE A 63 52.47 47.52 -4.99
CA PHE A 63 53.43 46.66 -4.30
C PHE A 63 54.70 47.37 -3.84
N PRO A 64 55.37 48.25 -4.62
CA PRO A 64 56.57 48.96 -4.18
C PRO A 64 56.34 49.78 -2.90
N ALA A 65 55.22 50.50 -2.80
CA ALA A 65 54.89 51.28 -1.61
C ALA A 65 54.68 50.40 -0.38
N PHE A 66 54.00 49.25 -0.55
CA PHE A 66 53.82 48.27 0.52
C PHE A 66 55.17 47.64 0.94
N TRP A 67 55.98 47.21 -0.03
CA TRP A 67 57.24 46.50 0.20
C TRP A 67 58.31 47.39 0.84
N LEU A 68 58.39 48.67 0.46
CA LEU A 68 59.36 49.61 1.00
C LEU A 68 58.93 50.20 2.35
N SER A 69 57.68 50.00 2.78
CA SER A 69 57.22 50.42 4.11
C SER A 69 57.81 49.58 5.25
N ASP A 70 57.63 50.04 6.49
CA ASP A 70 58.03 49.34 7.71
C ASP A 70 57.03 48.24 8.15
N THR A 71 56.08 47.88 7.28
CA THR A 71 55.06 46.85 7.55
C THR A 71 55.66 45.45 7.76
N ILE A 72 56.78 45.17 7.08
CA ILE A 72 57.55 43.93 7.16
C ILE A 72 58.96 44.28 7.65
N GLU A 73 59.49 43.56 8.62
CA GLU A 73 60.86 43.75 9.12
C GLU A 73 61.92 43.34 8.09
N THR A 74 63.07 44.02 8.09
CA THR A 74 64.17 43.80 7.14
C THR A 74 64.61 42.32 7.03
N PRO A 75 64.84 41.58 8.14
CA PRO A 75 65.24 40.17 8.03
C PRO A 75 64.16 39.29 7.37
N LYS A 76 62.87 39.61 7.58
CA LYS A 76 61.76 38.91 6.93
C LYS A 76 61.72 39.21 5.43
N LYS A 77 62.00 40.46 5.02
CA LYS A 77 62.10 40.83 3.59
C LYS A 77 63.19 40.03 2.87
N GLU A 78 64.38 39.92 3.48
CA GLU A 78 65.48 39.10 2.93
C GLU A 78 65.09 37.63 2.79
N ALA A 79 64.48 37.05 3.82
CA ALA A 79 64.01 35.67 3.78
C ALA A 79 62.92 35.44 2.73
N ILE A 80 62.02 36.41 2.51
CA ILE A 80 60.98 36.36 1.47
C ILE A 80 61.62 36.32 0.07
N ILE A 81 62.64 37.15 -0.19
CA ILE A 81 63.38 37.17 -1.46
C ILE A 81 64.10 35.84 -1.69
N ASN A 82 64.78 35.32 -0.65
CA ASN A 82 65.46 34.03 -0.72
C ASN A 82 64.49 32.88 -1.00
N SER A 83 63.31 32.90 -0.39
CA SER A 83 62.25 31.92 -0.66
C SER A 83 61.73 32.04 -2.10
N ALA A 84 61.59 33.25 -2.62
CA ALA A 84 61.19 33.46 -4.02
C ALA A 84 62.22 32.84 -4.99
N ASN A 85 63.52 33.03 -4.74
CA ASN A 85 64.59 32.41 -5.53
C ASN A 85 64.52 30.87 -5.50
N ARG A 86 64.21 30.27 -4.35
CA ARG A 86 64.05 28.81 -4.24
C ARG A 86 62.78 28.30 -4.91
N ILE A 87 61.70 29.08 -4.91
CA ILE A 87 60.50 28.72 -5.67
C ILE A 87 60.80 28.73 -7.18
N ILE A 88 61.63 29.68 -7.67
CA ILE A 88 62.10 29.69 -9.07
C ILE A 88 62.87 28.41 -9.39
N ASP A 89 63.72 27.93 -8.47
CA ASP A 89 64.47 26.69 -8.67
C ASP A 89 63.56 25.44 -8.81
N ILE A 90 62.42 25.42 -8.11
CA ILE A 90 61.43 24.33 -8.17
C ILE A 90 60.47 24.46 -9.35
N LEU A 91 60.15 25.70 -9.76
CA LEU A 91 59.19 26.04 -10.82
C LEU A 91 59.82 26.95 -11.88
N PRO A 92 60.89 26.51 -12.59
CA PRO A 92 61.65 27.38 -13.49
C PRO A 92 60.82 27.88 -14.69
N ASP A 93 59.84 27.09 -15.11
CA ASP A 93 58.98 27.36 -16.28
C ASP A 93 57.72 28.17 -15.94
N ASP A 94 57.38 28.37 -14.66
CA ASP A 94 56.18 29.09 -14.22
C ASP A 94 56.52 30.29 -13.34
N LYS A 95 57.14 31.27 -13.98
CA LYS A 95 57.60 32.50 -13.33
C LYS A 95 56.47 33.40 -12.86
N THR A 96 55.30 33.27 -13.48
CA THR A 96 54.06 33.91 -13.03
C THR A 96 53.64 33.45 -11.65
N TYR A 97 54.02 32.23 -11.24
CA TYR A 97 53.71 31.70 -9.92
C TYR A 97 54.40 32.45 -8.76
N ILE A 98 55.54 33.09 -9.02
CA ILE A 98 56.21 33.93 -8.02
C ILE A 98 55.34 35.13 -7.65
N LEU A 99 54.59 35.68 -8.62
CA LEU A 99 53.66 36.76 -8.35
C LEU A 99 52.55 36.31 -7.38
N ASP A 100 52.05 35.08 -7.51
CA ASP A 100 51.05 34.52 -6.58
C ASP A 100 51.60 34.33 -5.17
N TYR A 101 52.85 33.90 -5.04
CA TYR A 101 53.55 33.85 -3.76
C TYR A 101 53.69 35.25 -3.13
N VAL A 102 54.15 36.25 -3.90
CA VAL A 102 54.33 37.63 -3.39
C VAL A 102 52.98 38.27 -3.02
N LYS A 103 51.93 38.00 -3.81
CA LYS A 103 50.55 38.38 -3.47
C LYS A 103 50.10 37.74 -2.16
N LEU A 104 50.37 36.45 -1.95
CA LEU A 104 50.05 35.75 -0.71
C LEU A 104 50.75 36.39 0.49
N VAL A 105 52.06 36.66 0.38
CA VAL A 105 52.81 37.39 1.41
C VAL A 105 52.13 38.73 1.71
N THR A 106 51.75 39.48 0.67
CA THR A 106 51.05 40.76 0.85
C THR A 106 49.71 40.59 1.57
N ARG A 107 48.94 39.53 1.25
CA ARG A 107 47.66 39.21 1.92
C ARG A 107 47.84 38.93 3.41
N PHE A 108 48.89 38.19 3.79
CA PHE A 108 49.22 37.94 5.19
C PHE A 108 49.36 39.22 6.00
N PHE A 109 50.08 40.22 5.50
CA PHE A 109 50.32 41.46 6.23
C PHE A 109 49.18 42.49 6.11
N ARG A 110 48.28 42.34 5.13
CA ARG A 110 47.07 43.18 4.99
C ARG A 110 45.89 42.69 5.83
N ASN A 111 45.82 41.40 6.15
CA ASN A 111 44.81 40.84 7.05
C ASN A 111 45.36 40.76 8.49
N GLN A 112 44.72 41.45 9.44
CA GLN A 112 45.18 41.52 10.84
C GLN A 112 45.26 40.14 11.52
N PHE A 113 44.33 39.23 11.22
CA PHE A 113 44.33 37.87 11.76
C PHE A 113 45.43 37.03 11.11
N ALA A 114 45.51 37.05 9.78
CA ALA A 114 46.49 36.29 9.01
C ALA A 114 47.93 36.68 9.38
N LYS A 115 48.19 37.97 9.64
CA LYS A 115 49.53 38.47 10.02
C LYS A 115 50.12 37.69 11.19
N ASN A 116 49.30 37.34 12.19
CA ASN A 116 49.73 36.57 13.37
C ASN A 116 50.04 35.09 13.06
N GLN A 117 49.65 34.60 11.89
CA GLN A 117 49.88 33.23 11.42
C GLN A 117 51.04 33.14 10.42
N PHE A 118 51.57 34.29 9.96
CA PHE A 118 52.60 34.35 8.91
C PHE A 118 53.86 33.59 9.30
N ASP A 119 54.39 33.80 10.51
CA ASP A 119 55.67 33.23 10.91
C ASP A 119 55.65 31.70 10.92
N THR A 120 54.58 31.08 11.43
CA THR A 120 54.43 29.62 11.42
C THR A 120 54.32 29.06 10.00
N TRP A 121 53.54 29.70 9.13
CA TRP A 121 53.42 29.30 7.73
C TRP A 121 54.74 29.45 6.98
N PHE A 122 55.42 30.58 7.19
CA PHE A 122 56.64 30.93 6.49
C PHE A 122 57.83 30.07 6.92
N GLN A 123 57.92 29.73 8.21
CA GLN A 123 58.89 28.75 8.72
C GLN A 123 58.71 27.38 8.09
N TYR A 124 57.46 26.90 7.93
CA TYR A 124 57.20 25.64 7.24
C TYR A 124 57.64 25.70 5.76
N LEU A 125 57.21 26.74 5.04
CA LEU A 125 57.58 26.92 3.63
C LEU A 125 59.09 26.97 3.45
N THR A 126 59.79 27.80 4.22
CA THR A 126 61.25 27.98 4.12
C THR A 126 61.99 26.68 4.44
N LYS A 127 61.57 25.93 5.46
CA LYS A 127 62.12 24.62 5.79
C LYS A 127 62.01 23.66 4.60
N GLU A 128 60.80 23.46 4.08
CA GLU A 128 60.53 22.55 2.96
C GLU A 128 61.28 22.96 1.67
N LEU A 129 61.40 24.26 1.41
CA LEU A 129 62.20 24.78 0.30
C LEU A 129 63.71 24.58 0.51
N THR A 130 64.20 24.61 1.76
CA THR A 130 65.63 24.39 2.07
C THR A 130 66.00 22.92 1.92
N GLU A 131 65.16 22.04 2.46
CA GLU A 131 65.39 20.60 2.49
C GLU A 131 65.10 19.94 1.13
N GLY A 132 64.46 20.66 0.20
CA GLY A 132 64.12 20.15 -1.13
C GLY A 132 63.04 19.06 -1.11
N THR A 133 62.25 18.99 -0.05
CA THR A 133 61.27 17.92 0.22
C THR A 133 59.92 18.18 -0.42
N ILE A 134 59.57 19.43 -0.71
CA ILE A 134 58.28 19.80 -1.29
C ILE A 134 58.27 19.68 -2.82
N LYS A 135 57.33 18.87 -3.33
CA LYS A 135 57.06 18.74 -4.77
C LYS A 135 56.36 19.98 -5.31
N SER A 136 56.55 20.26 -6.60
CA SER A 136 55.92 21.37 -7.33
C SER A 136 54.40 21.47 -7.10
N ASP A 137 53.66 20.37 -7.22
CA ASP A 137 52.19 20.35 -7.02
C ASP A 137 51.78 20.65 -5.57
N ASN A 138 52.57 20.20 -4.60
CA ASN A 138 52.32 20.44 -3.18
C ASN A 138 52.58 21.90 -2.83
N LEU A 139 53.65 22.49 -3.37
CA LEU A 139 53.96 23.92 -3.24
C LEU A 139 52.83 24.76 -3.85
N ARG A 140 52.33 24.36 -5.03
CA ARG A 140 51.20 25.02 -5.68
C ARG A 140 49.93 24.97 -4.85
N THR A 141 49.66 23.81 -4.26
CA THR A 141 48.51 23.57 -3.38
C THR A 141 48.62 24.40 -2.10
N LEU A 142 49.79 24.43 -1.47
CA LEU A 142 50.05 25.16 -0.24
C LEU A 142 49.76 26.66 -0.43
N ILE A 143 50.36 27.31 -1.43
CA ILE A 143 50.19 28.74 -1.67
C ILE A 143 48.75 29.07 -2.08
N ARG A 144 48.17 28.33 -3.03
CA ARG A 144 46.81 28.58 -3.54
C ARG A 144 45.75 28.48 -2.44
N ILE A 145 45.79 27.41 -1.64
CA ILE A 145 44.77 27.18 -0.60
C ILE A 145 44.99 28.09 0.59
N THR A 146 46.24 28.37 0.98
CA THR A 146 46.51 29.36 2.04
C THR A 146 45.92 30.72 1.68
N GLY A 147 46.12 31.19 0.44
CA GLY A 147 45.49 32.42 -0.04
C GLY A 147 43.97 32.36 -0.01
N SER A 148 43.39 31.23 -0.43
CA SER A 148 41.94 31.01 -0.42
C SER A 148 41.35 31.03 1.01
N ILE A 149 42.07 30.49 1.99
CA ILE A 149 41.69 30.51 3.41
C ILE A 149 41.67 31.95 3.94
N ILE A 150 42.72 32.72 3.64
CA ILE A 150 42.85 34.12 4.09
C ILE A 150 41.77 35.02 3.49
N ASP A 151 41.48 34.86 2.19
CA ASP A 151 40.59 35.78 1.48
C ASP A 151 39.10 35.46 1.70
N SER A 152 38.77 34.19 1.84
CA SER A 152 37.38 33.72 1.74
C SER A 152 37.07 32.43 2.50
N SER A 153 38.05 31.88 3.22
CA SER A 153 37.94 30.70 4.08
C SER A 153 37.56 29.42 3.35
N TYR A 154 37.81 29.37 2.03
CA TYR A 154 37.77 28.12 1.29
C TYR A 154 39.00 27.29 1.63
N ILE A 155 38.75 26.08 2.13
CA ILE A 155 39.77 25.11 2.49
C ILE A 155 40.02 24.07 1.40
N SER A 156 39.10 23.98 0.42
CA SER A 156 39.28 23.21 -0.81
C SER A 156 38.44 23.80 -1.94
N LEU A 157 39.01 23.83 -3.15
CA LEU A 157 38.40 24.38 -4.36
C LEU A 157 38.61 23.37 -5.50
N ASN A 158 37.55 22.63 -5.83
CA ASN A 158 37.51 21.68 -6.94
C ASN A 158 36.58 22.20 -8.05
N THR A 159 36.63 21.57 -9.23
CA THR A 159 35.83 22.00 -10.39
C THR A 159 34.32 21.83 -10.16
N SER A 160 33.89 20.85 -9.37
CA SER A 160 32.46 20.52 -9.15
C SER A 160 31.89 21.01 -7.82
N HIS A 161 32.76 21.22 -6.82
CA HIS A 161 32.39 21.57 -5.46
C HIS A 161 33.53 22.30 -4.74
N SER A 162 33.19 22.93 -3.62
CA SER A 162 34.12 23.62 -2.74
C SER A 162 33.81 23.31 -1.29
N TRP A 163 34.85 23.34 -0.45
CA TRP A 163 34.73 23.25 1.00
C TRP A 163 35.16 24.57 1.64
N ARG A 164 34.34 25.08 2.56
CA ARG A 164 34.52 26.35 3.26
C ARG A 164 34.28 26.18 4.75
N VAL A 165 34.93 27.00 5.56
CA VAL A 165 34.70 27.11 7.01
C VAL A 165 34.20 28.51 7.39
N LEU A 166 33.38 28.59 8.44
CA LEU A 166 32.88 29.85 9.02
C LEU A 166 33.01 29.83 10.56
N PRO A 167 33.41 30.94 11.23
CA PRO A 167 33.71 32.26 10.67
C PRO A 167 35.06 32.30 9.93
N THR A 168 35.32 33.38 9.21
CA THR A 168 36.42 33.47 8.24
C THR A 168 37.82 33.62 8.86
N ASP A 169 37.89 34.14 10.07
CA ASP A 169 39.14 34.48 10.79
C ASP A 169 39.27 33.68 12.09
N ALA A 170 39.17 32.35 12.00
CA ALA A 170 39.24 31.44 13.14
C ALA A 170 40.06 30.19 12.82
N TYR A 171 41.33 30.37 12.47
CA TYR A 171 42.27 29.30 12.15
C TYR A 171 43.64 29.47 12.78
N THR A 172 44.38 28.37 12.95
CA THR A 172 45.75 28.40 13.45
C THR A 172 46.64 27.49 12.62
N PHE A 173 47.73 28.02 12.10
CA PHE A 173 48.74 27.22 11.41
C PHE A 173 49.65 26.53 12.43
N SER A 174 49.96 25.28 12.18
CA SER A 174 50.84 24.48 13.03
C SER A 174 51.55 23.40 12.22
N VAL A 175 52.72 22.96 12.70
CA VAL A 175 53.45 21.84 12.13
C VAL A 175 53.52 20.74 13.17
N LYS A 176 53.07 19.53 12.82
CA LYS A 176 53.11 18.37 13.71
C LYS A 176 53.55 17.15 12.92
N ASN A 177 54.59 16.45 13.39
CA ASN A 177 55.14 15.26 12.73
C ASN A 177 55.45 15.49 11.23
N ASN A 178 56.07 16.64 10.89
CA ASN A 178 56.31 17.13 9.52
C ASN A 178 55.06 17.40 8.66
N ASP A 179 53.84 17.22 9.16
CA ASP A 179 52.63 17.65 8.47
C ASP A 179 52.28 19.10 8.82
N PHE A 180 52.01 19.91 7.80
CA PHE A 180 51.44 21.25 7.96
C PHE A 180 49.92 21.17 8.13
N LEU A 181 49.44 21.65 9.27
CA LEU A 181 48.05 21.55 9.69
C LEU A 181 47.46 22.94 9.95
N VAL A 182 46.22 23.12 9.50
CA VAL A 182 45.40 24.28 9.84
C VAL A 182 44.33 23.84 10.83
N GLY A 183 44.44 24.29 12.08
CA GLY A 183 43.51 24.00 13.16
C GLY A 183 42.35 24.98 13.19
N PHE A 184 41.14 24.49 13.44
CA PHE A 184 39.90 25.26 13.56
C PHE A 184 39.14 24.85 14.82
N GLN A 185 38.57 25.82 15.53
CA GLN A 185 37.80 25.59 16.75
C GLN A 185 36.37 26.15 16.58
N ASN A 186 35.37 25.35 16.97
CA ASN A 186 33.95 25.70 16.96
C ASN A 186 33.49 26.43 15.67
N THR A 187 33.74 25.80 14.53
CA THR A 187 33.43 26.32 13.19
C THR A 187 32.26 25.56 12.55
N THR A 188 31.69 26.12 11.48
CA THR A 188 30.80 25.40 10.57
C THR A 188 31.56 25.03 9.31
N LEU A 189 31.67 23.72 9.05
CA LEU A 189 32.23 23.19 7.81
C LEU A 189 31.11 23.05 6.77
N ILE A 190 31.33 23.59 5.57
CA ILE A 190 30.33 23.70 4.51
C ILE A 190 30.91 23.11 3.22
N CYS A 191 30.23 22.14 2.61
CA CYS A 191 30.50 21.77 1.22
C CYS A 191 29.39 22.33 0.33
N LYS A 192 29.77 22.97 -0.78
CA LYS A 192 28.83 23.56 -1.73
C LYS A 192 29.18 23.11 -3.14
N ASN A 193 28.19 22.67 -3.90
CA ASN A 193 28.36 22.39 -5.33
C ASN A 193 28.06 23.62 -6.20
N ASN A 194 28.45 23.55 -7.47
CA ASN A 194 28.19 24.62 -8.44
C ASN A 194 26.70 24.78 -8.80
N ARG A 195 25.83 23.90 -8.30
CA ARG A 195 24.40 23.81 -8.64
C ARG A 195 23.49 24.15 -7.46
N LYS A 196 23.99 24.94 -6.50
CA LYS A 196 23.29 25.54 -5.35
C LYS A 196 22.89 24.58 -4.20
N ASP A 197 23.33 23.33 -4.19
CA ASP A 197 23.17 22.46 -3.01
C ASP A 197 24.33 22.70 -2.02
N SER A 198 24.06 22.52 -0.73
CA SER A 198 25.05 22.67 0.34
C SER A 198 24.78 21.72 1.51
N ILE A 199 25.86 21.18 2.08
CA ILE A 199 25.83 20.36 3.30
C ILE A 199 26.66 21.04 4.39
N PHE A 200 26.26 20.82 5.64
CA PHE A 200 26.76 21.57 6.79
C PHE A 200 27.11 20.62 7.94
N ILE A 201 28.27 20.85 8.56
CA ILE A 201 28.62 20.31 9.89
C ILE A 201 28.82 21.51 10.81
N GLN A 202 27.82 21.80 11.65
CA GLN A 202 27.79 22.95 12.54
C GLN A 202 28.55 22.66 13.84
N GLY A 203 29.29 23.65 14.37
CA GLY A 203 29.96 23.53 15.68
C GLY A 203 31.04 22.44 15.74
N THR A 204 31.71 22.17 14.62
CA THR A 204 32.83 21.21 14.57
C THR A 204 34.15 21.89 14.86
N SER A 205 35.13 21.14 15.33
CA SER A 205 36.54 21.57 15.42
C SER A 205 37.40 20.55 14.70
N GLY A 206 38.49 20.95 14.07
CA GLY A 206 39.28 20.00 13.31
C GLY A 206 40.59 20.53 12.80
N ASN A 207 41.42 19.61 12.31
CA ASN A 207 42.69 19.91 11.68
C ASN A 207 42.61 19.57 10.20
N LEU A 208 42.97 20.52 9.36
CA LEU A 208 43.07 20.39 7.92
C LEU A 208 44.52 20.13 7.52
N ASN A 209 44.77 19.05 6.81
CA ASN A 209 46.02 18.87 6.07
C ASN A 209 45.84 19.42 4.65
N LEU A 210 46.46 20.56 4.35
CA LEU A 210 46.29 21.28 3.07
C LEU A 210 46.76 20.46 1.87
N ILE A 211 47.91 19.79 2.02
CA ILE A 211 48.55 19.04 0.94
C ILE A 211 47.78 17.75 0.68
N LYS A 212 47.47 16.99 1.73
CA LYS A 212 46.76 15.71 1.61
C LYS A 212 45.26 15.90 1.33
N GLN A 213 44.70 17.11 1.48
CA GLN A 213 43.28 17.43 1.28
C GLN A 213 42.33 16.67 2.22
N TYR A 214 42.74 16.44 3.48
CA TYR A 214 41.86 15.79 4.47
C TYR A 214 41.57 16.71 5.65
N TRP A 215 40.32 16.63 6.12
CA TRP A 215 39.85 17.23 7.35
C TRP A 215 39.70 16.14 8.42
N GLU A 216 40.41 16.27 9.54
CA GLU A 216 40.24 15.46 10.74
C GLU A 216 39.37 16.23 11.74
N GLY A 217 38.10 15.87 11.79
CA GLY A 217 37.09 16.56 12.58
C GLY A 217 36.79 15.90 13.92
N LYS A 218 36.41 16.72 14.88
CA LYS A 218 35.91 16.35 16.19
C LYS A 218 34.67 17.17 16.52
N ASN A 219 33.67 16.51 17.12
CA ASN A 219 32.37 17.08 17.43
C ASN A 219 31.64 17.56 16.16
N GLY A 220 30.45 18.13 16.32
CA GLY A 220 29.69 18.72 15.24
C GLY A 220 28.27 18.17 15.15
N LYS A 221 27.39 18.97 14.56
CA LYS A 221 25.97 18.70 14.39
C LYS A 221 25.61 18.72 12.91
N VAL A 222 24.86 17.71 12.46
CA VAL A 222 24.30 17.63 11.10
C VAL A 222 22.79 17.49 11.22
N THR A 223 22.04 18.29 10.46
CA THR A 223 20.57 18.39 10.53
C THR A 223 19.92 17.95 9.23
N TRP A 224 18.60 17.71 9.26
CA TRP A 224 17.79 17.39 8.07
C TRP A 224 17.07 18.61 7.47
N ILE A 225 17.61 19.82 7.67
CA ILE A 225 17.00 21.05 7.15
C ILE A 225 16.84 21.03 5.62
N ARG A 226 17.77 20.38 4.90
CA ARG A 226 17.68 20.18 3.45
C ARG A 226 16.45 19.38 3.04
N SER A 227 15.99 18.48 3.90
CA SER A 227 14.77 17.67 3.73
C SER A 227 13.51 18.34 4.32
N LYS A 228 13.56 19.66 4.62
CA LYS A 228 12.47 20.46 5.22
C LYS A 228 12.06 20.06 6.64
N TYR A 229 12.94 19.40 7.38
CA TYR A 229 12.74 19.17 8.81
C TYR A 229 13.25 20.37 9.62
N ASP A 230 12.62 20.63 10.75
CA ASP A 230 13.11 21.60 11.73
C ASP A 230 14.43 21.11 12.35
N GLU A 231 15.43 22.00 12.48
CA GLU A 231 16.77 21.69 12.99
C GLU A 231 16.79 21.17 14.44
N SER A 232 15.73 21.43 15.20
CA SER A 232 15.56 20.96 16.58
C SER A 232 14.97 19.54 16.65
N LYS A 233 14.26 19.08 15.62
CA LYS A 233 13.52 17.81 15.63
C LYS A 233 14.38 16.60 15.32
N ILE A 234 15.35 16.76 14.41
CA ILE A 234 16.21 15.66 13.97
C ILE A 234 17.62 16.16 13.65
N PHE A 235 18.61 15.54 14.30
CA PHE A 235 20.02 15.81 14.03
C PHE A 235 20.90 14.65 14.48
N VAL A 236 22.10 14.56 13.92
CA VAL A 236 23.16 13.70 14.48
C VAL A 236 24.25 14.52 15.12
N THR A 237 24.83 13.99 16.19
CA THR A 237 26.05 14.52 16.82
C THR A 237 27.23 13.64 16.46
N LEU A 238 28.28 14.25 15.90
CA LEU A 238 29.50 13.59 15.48
C LEU A 238 30.50 13.57 16.64
N LYS A 239 31.39 12.57 16.69
CA LYS A 239 32.48 12.50 17.70
C LYS A 239 33.85 12.73 17.09
N LYS A 240 34.32 11.78 16.27
CA LYS A 240 35.56 11.89 15.50
C LYS A 240 35.27 11.37 14.10
N TYR A 241 35.74 12.07 13.09
CA TYR A 241 35.51 11.70 11.69
C TYR A 241 36.59 12.28 10.79
N ARG A 242 36.70 11.74 9.58
CA ARG A 242 37.65 12.21 8.57
C ARG A 242 36.92 12.42 7.26
N ILE A 243 37.19 13.54 6.60
CA ILE A 243 36.62 13.88 5.30
C ILE A 243 37.76 14.02 4.28
N ASP A 244 37.59 13.40 3.12
CA ASP A 244 38.40 13.68 1.93
C ASP A 244 37.78 14.88 1.21
N LEU A 245 38.44 16.04 1.24
CA LEU A 245 37.90 17.28 0.68
C LEU A 245 37.91 17.30 -0.85
N ARG A 246 38.48 16.27 -1.49
CA ARG A 246 38.38 16.05 -2.94
C ARG A 246 37.03 15.45 -3.33
N GLN A 247 36.30 14.89 -2.36
CA GLN A 247 34.96 14.36 -2.55
C GLN A 247 33.90 15.38 -2.14
N SER A 248 32.74 15.27 -2.78
CA SER A 248 31.56 16.07 -2.49
C SER A 248 30.62 15.37 -1.49
N ASP A 249 31.10 14.31 -0.85
CA ASP A 249 30.41 13.53 0.16
C ASP A 249 31.33 13.21 1.33
N TYR A 250 30.74 12.81 2.45
CA TYR A 250 31.48 12.28 3.58
C TYR A 250 30.69 11.19 4.28
N THR A 251 31.43 10.37 5.02
CA THR A 251 30.89 9.38 5.95
C THR A 251 31.42 9.69 7.33
N ALA A 252 30.54 9.69 8.34
CA ALA A 252 30.95 9.67 9.73
C ALA A 252 30.38 8.42 10.42
N ASP A 253 31.28 7.64 11.00
CA ASP A 253 30.95 6.45 11.76
C ASP A 253 30.76 6.81 13.25
N SER A 254 30.00 6.00 13.97
CA SER A 254 29.77 6.14 15.42
C SER A 254 29.17 7.49 15.83
N VAL A 255 28.14 7.94 15.09
CA VAL A 255 27.38 9.17 15.36
C VAL A 255 26.12 8.87 16.17
N LEU A 256 25.64 9.87 16.92
CA LEU A 256 24.41 9.75 17.73
C LEU A 256 23.27 10.53 17.07
N LEU A 257 22.29 9.82 16.52
CA LEU A 257 21.03 10.39 16.03
C LEU A 257 20.13 10.76 17.20
N ASN A 258 19.69 12.01 17.26
CA ASN A 258 18.65 12.48 18.14
C ASN A 258 17.39 12.74 17.31
N TYR A 259 16.34 11.97 17.57
CA TYR A 259 15.05 12.12 16.90
C TYR A 259 13.90 11.79 17.88
N PRO A 260 13.58 12.73 18.79
CA PRO A 260 12.67 12.50 19.92
C PRO A 260 11.24 12.11 19.53
N GLU A 261 10.81 12.48 18.31
CA GLU A 261 9.47 12.18 17.79
C GLU A 261 9.21 10.67 17.70
N TYR A 262 10.24 9.88 17.38
CA TYR A 262 10.13 8.41 17.29
C TYR A 262 10.93 7.68 18.37
N PHE A 263 12.00 8.27 18.90
CA PHE A 263 12.93 7.57 19.78
C PHE A 263 13.20 8.34 21.08
N LYS A 264 12.95 7.69 22.21
CA LYS A 264 13.16 8.28 23.55
C LYS A 264 14.64 8.51 23.90
N LYS A 265 15.56 7.81 23.23
CA LYS A 265 17.01 7.88 23.47
C LYS A 265 17.74 8.06 22.15
N PRO A 266 18.89 8.76 22.12
CA PRO A 266 19.71 8.86 20.93
C PRO A 266 20.20 7.50 20.43
N ILE A 267 20.33 7.35 19.11
CA ILE A 267 20.64 6.09 18.44
C ILE A 267 22.04 6.15 17.82
N LEU A 268 22.87 5.16 18.12
CA LEU A 268 24.20 5.04 17.55
C LEU A 268 24.14 4.45 16.14
N GLY A 269 24.87 5.06 15.21
CA GLY A 269 24.94 4.58 13.83
C GLY A 269 25.98 5.28 12.98
N ARG A 270 25.83 5.14 11.67
CA ARG A 270 26.68 5.73 10.63
C ARG A 270 25.85 6.71 9.79
N ILE A 271 26.40 7.88 9.51
CA ILE A 271 25.81 8.86 8.60
C ILE A 271 26.63 8.97 7.30
N VAL A 272 25.93 9.13 6.19
CA VAL A 272 26.49 9.53 4.89
C VAL A 272 25.77 10.80 4.46
N ASP A 273 26.51 11.82 4.05
CA ASP A 273 25.92 13.04 3.51
C ASP A 273 26.69 13.48 2.27
N LYS A 274 25.95 14.00 1.29
CA LYS A 274 26.41 14.23 -0.06
C LYS A 274 25.71 15.44 -0.65
N VAL A 275 26.46 16.33 -1.31
CA VAL A 275 25.82 17.30 -2.20
C VAL A 275 25.38 16.61 -3.49
N THR A 276 24.13 16.83 -3.88
CA THR A 276 23.54 16.22 -5.06
C THR A 276 23.22 17.31 -6.09
N PRO A 277 23.31 17.03 -7.40
CA PRO A 277 22.76 17.93 -8.38
C PRO A 277 21.22 17.86 -8.22
N ILE A 278 20.59 19.00 -7.92
CA ILE A 278 19.14 19.06 -7.73
C ILE A 278 18.48 18.80 -9.10
N TYR A 279 18.11 17.54 -9.37
CA TYR A 279 17.51 17.16 -10.65
C TYR A 279 15.99 17.33 -10.67
N GLN A 280 15.31 17.26 -9.51
CA GLN A 280 13.85 17.39 -9.42
C GLN A 280 13.42 18.03 -8.10
N SER A 281 12.37 18.86 -8.19
CA SER A 281 11.71 19.51 -7.06
C SER A 281 11.13 18.48 -6.08
N GLY A 282 11.82 18.22 -4.96
CA GLY A 282 11.18 17.71 -3.74
C GLY A 282 11.75 16.43 -3.12
N ILE A 283 12.56 15.63 -3.84
CA ILE A 283 13.17 14.42 -3.28
C ILE A 283 14.62 14.74 -2.89
N VAL A 284 14.88 14.73 -1.58
CA VAL A 284 16.21 14.90 -1.00
C VAL A 284 16.53 13.56 -0.33
N ASP A 285 17.52 12.84 -0.86
CA ASP A 285 17.88 11.49 -0.39
C ASP A 285 18.93 11.48 0.73
N TYR A 286 19.56 12.63 1.01
CA TYR A 286 20.63 12.78 2.00
C TYR A 286 20.30 13.89 3.02
N PRO A 287 20.74 13.80 4.29
CA PRO A 287 21.65 12.78 4.80
C PRO A 287 21.00 11.39 4.96
N GLU A 288 21.82 10.35 4.80
CA GLU A 288 21.46 8.96 5.05
C GLU A 288 21.98 8.54 6.43
N PHE A 289 21.11 8.04 7.31
CA PHE A 289 21.51 7.49 8.61
C PHE A 289 21.15 6.00 8.70
N ASN A 290 22.16 5.20 9.06
CA ASN A 290 22.07 3.76 9.26
C ASN A 290 22.40 3.41 10.73
N PRO A 291 21.44 2.93 11.53
CA PRO A 291 21.70 2.48 12.90
C PRO A 291 22.50 1.17 12.93
N TYR A 292 23.30 0.94 13.97
CA TYR A 292 23.95 -0.37 14.18
C TYR A 292 23.02 -1.39 14.85
N GLN A 293 22.11 -0.92 15.69
CA GLN A 293 21.08 -1.78 16.27
C GLN A 293 20.15 -2.26 15.15
N LYS A 294 19.94 -3.58 15.09
CA LYS A 294 19.19 -4.22 14.00
C LYS A 294 17.68 -4.22 14.18
N TRP A 295 17.16 -3.91 15.37
CA TRP A 295 15.72 -4.03 15.66
C TRP A 295 15.25 -2.96 16.63
N PHE A 296 14.15 -2.29 16.31
CA PHE A 296 13.53 -1.27 17.14
C PHE A 296 12.04 -1.55 17.32
N GLU A 297 11.52 -1.19 18.49
CA GLU A 297 10.09 -1.11 18.76
C GLU A 297 9.72 0.36 18.96
N VAL A 298 9.02 0.93 17.98
CA VAL A 298 8.55 2.32 17.99
C VAL A 298 7.06 2.30 18.28
N ARG A 299 6.71 2.63 19.53
CA ARG A 299 5.30 2.74 19.93
C ARG A 299 4.72 4.07 19.51
N ASN A 300 3.47 4.06 19.07
CA ASN A 300 2.76 5.24 18.57
C ASN A 300 3.55 5.99 17.48
N ILE A 301 4.09 5.27 16.49
CA ILE A 301 4.68 5.91 15.31
C ILE A 301 3.66 6.80 14.59
N PHE A 302 2.40 6.38 14.64
CA PHE A 302 1.23 7.24 14.58
C PHE A 302 0.33 6.92 15.77
N LYS A 303 -0.61 7.79 16.09
CA LYS A 303 -1.60 7.52 17.15
C LYS A 303 -2.32 6.18 16.87
N ASP A 304 -2.25 5.26 17.84
CA ASP A 304 -2.83 3.90 17.79
C ASP A 304 -2.13 2.95 16.78
N ILE A 305 -0.89 3.26 16.37
CA ILE A 305 -0.10 2.45 15.44
C ILE A 305 1.33 2.29 15.97
N ASP A 306 1.76 1.04 16.10
CA ASP A 306 3.13 0.69 16.45
C ASP A 306 3.90 0.18 15.23
N TYR A 307 5.21 0.41 15.24
CA TYR A 307 6.15 -0.13 14.27
C TYR A 307 7.22 -0.96 14.96
N SER A 308 7.58 -2.10 14.37
CA SER A 308 8.65 -2.98 14.83
C SER A 308 9.52 -3.42 13.66
N GLY A 309 10.82 -3.15 13.73
CA GLY A 309 11.78 -3.50 12.68
C GLY A 309 13.04 -2.64 12.76
N ASN A 310 13.98 -2.83 11.84
CA ASN A 310 15.10 -1.91 11.65
C ASN A 310 14.64 -0.66 10.92
N PHE A 311 15.35 0.46 11.02
CA PHE A 311 15.08 1.61 10.17
C PHE A 311 16.34 2.16 9.53
N ARG A 312 16.15 2.88 8.44
CA ARG A 312 17.14 3.74 7.81
C ARG A 312 16.48 5.06 7.49
N ILE A 313 17.20 6.17 7.62
CA ILE A 313 16.68 7.49 7.22
C ILE A 313 17.39 7.87 5.93
N ASN A 314 16.65 8.10 4.85
CA ASN A 314 17.16 8.58 3.56
C ASN A 314 16.55 9.96 3.31
N GLY A 315 17.25 11.01 3.72
CA GLY A 315 16.78 12.39 3.65
C GLY A 315 15.37 12.51 4.22
N SER A 316 14.34 12.74 3.38
CA SER A 316 12.97 12.92 3.89
C SER A 316 12.23 11.64 4.30
N LYS A 317 12.73 10.46 3.97
CA LYS A 317 12.03 9.17 4.14
C LYS A 317 12.64 8.35 5.26
N LEU A 318 11.79 7.84 6.18
CA LEU A 318 12.18 6.78 7.09
C LEU A 318 11.78 5.44 6.47
N VAL A 319 12.76 4.59 6.24
CA VAL A 319 12.61 3.29 5.59
C VAL A 319 12.76 2.21 6.66
N GLY A 320 11.64 1.62 7.04
CA GLY A 320 11.62 0.42 7.86
C GLY A 320 12.06 -0.80 7.06
N ILE A 321 13.00 -1.58 7.60
CA ILE A 321 13.57 -2.77 6.96
C ILE A 321 13.59 -3.89 7.99
N GLY A 322 13.19 -5.10 7.62
CA GLY A 322 13.43 -6.26 8.49
C GLY A 322 14.90 -6.72 8.41
N PRO A 323 15.64 -6.85 9.53
CA PRO A 323 17.02 -7.33 9.50
C PRO A 323 17.12 -8.81 9.10
N ASP A 324 18.20 -9.16 8.40
CA ASP A 324 18.62 -10.56 8.17
C ASP A 324 17.51 -11.48 7.63
N GLY A 325 16.60 -10.95 6.79
CA GLY A 325 15.51 -11.69 6.16
C GLY A 325 14.18 -11.70 6.93
N SER A 326 14.12 -11.12 8.14
CA SER A 326 12.86 -10.91 8.87
C SER A 326 11.97 -9.84 8.20
N LEU A 327 10.70 -9.77 8.61
CA LEU A 327 9.75 -8.76 8.11
C LEU A 327 9.57 -7.65 9.14
N ALA A 328 9.56 -6.40 8.67
CA ALA A 328 9.12 -5.28 9.48
C ALA A 328 7.60 -5.37 9.69
N LYS A 329 7.15 -5.04 10.89
CA LYS A 329 5.78 -5.23 11.35
C LYS A 329 5.15 -3.90 11.76
N VAL A 330 3.95 -3.67 11.28
CA VAL A 330 3.08 -2.56 11.69
C VAL A 330 1.87 -3.15 12.39
N THR A 331 1.60 -2.66 13.60
CA THR A 331 0.46 -3.10 14.41
C THR A 331 -0.47 -1.93 14.62
N VAL A 332 -1.71 -2.05 14.14
CA VAL A 332 -2.76 -1.03 14.30
C VAL A 332 -3.75 -1.52 15.37
N TYR A 333 -4.04 -0.65 16.32
CA TYR A 333 -4.89 -0.95 17.46
C TYR A 333 -6.31 -0.45 17.24
N ARG A 334 -7.29 -1.22 17.71
CA ARG A 334 -8.70 -0.81 17.82
C ARG A 334 -9.16 -1.05 19.26
N LYS A 335 -9.75 -0.03 19.89
CA LYS A 335 -10.21 -0.10 21.29
C LYS A 335 -9.13 -0.64 22.24
N GLY A 336 -7.87 -0.23 22.03
CA GLY A 336 -6.71 -0.61 22.85
C GLY A 336 -6.14 -2.01 22.62
N LYS A 337 -6.68 -2.81 21.69
CA LYS A 337 -6.19 -4.16 21.36
C LYS A 337 -5.61 -4.21 19.93
N PRO A 338 -4.54 -5.00 19.68
CA PRO A 338 -4.07 -5.26 18.33
C PRO A 338 -5.21 -5.80 17.46
N PHE A 339 -5.49 -5.13 16.36
CA PHE A 339 -6.60 -5.50 15.47
C PHE A 339 -6.11 -5.79 14.06
N LEU A 340 -5.19 -4.98 13.53
CA LEU A 340 -4.54 -5.25 12.25
C LEU A 340 -3.02 -5.38 12.43
N VAL A 341 -2.44 -6.37 11.75
CA VAL A 341 -1.00 -6.53 11.59
C VAL A 341 -0.68 -6.57 10.11
N ALA A 342 0.27 -5.71 9.70
CA ALA A 342 0.87 -5.73 8.37
C ALA A 342 2.37 -6.04 8.47
N GLU A 343 2.83 -7.04 7.74
CA GLU A 343 4.23 -7.51 7.74
C GLU A 343 4.80 -7.41 6.32
N GLY A 344 5.95 -6.74 6.17
CA GLY A 344 6.61 -6.57 4.87
C GLY A 344 8.11 -6.34 4.99
N ARG A 345 8.88 -6.62 3.93
CA ARG A 345 10.34 -6.40 3.94
C ARG A 345 10.71 -4.93 4.06
N ILE A 346 9.96 -4.07 3.36
CA ILE A 346 10.16 -2.63 3.33
C ILE A 346 8.86 -1.96 3.75
N VAL A 347 8.96 -1.09 4.76
CA VAL A 347 7.87 -0.23 5.21
C VAL A 347 8.33 1.20 5.06
N LEU A 348 7.73 1.94 4.14
CA LEU A 348 7.99 3.37 3.95
C LEU A 348 7.17 4.17 4.98
N ILE A 349 7.85 5.01 5.74
CA ILE A 349 7.26 5.85 6.79
C ILE A 349 7.60 7.30 6.46
N GLU A 350 6.55 8.07 6.15
CA GLU A 350 6.56 9.49 5.83
C GLU A 350 5.68 10.23 6.83
N GLN A 351 5.78 11.56 6.92
CA GLN A 351 5.02 12.35 7.91
C GLN A 351 3.48 12.17 7.81
N SER A 352 2.95 11.91 6.61
CA SER A 352 1.51 11.81 6.35
C SER A 352 1.03 10.40 6.01
N ARG A 353 1.95 9.45 5.83
CA ARG A 353 1.63 8.11 5.31
C ARG A 353 2.62 7.06 5.80
N LEU A 354 2.10 5.87 6.05
CA LEU A 354 2.86 4.64 6.17
C LEU A 354 2.44 3.70 5.05
N SER A 355 3.37 2.98 4.42
CA SER A 355 3.02 1.99 3.38
C SER A 355 4.02 0.85 3.24
N ALA A 356 3.53 -0.31 2.83
CA ALA A 356 4.34 -1.46 2.52
C ALA A 356 3.72 -2.18 1.30
N ASP A 357 4.56 -2.50 0.33
CA ASP A 357 4.14 -3.34 -0.80
C ASP A 357 4.43 -4.81 -0.52
N LYS A 358 3.63 -5.69 -1.11
CA LYS A 358 3.67 -7.14 -0.88
C LYS A 358 3.53 -7.52 0.60
N ALA A 359 2.79 -6.74 1.36
CA ALA A 359 2.59 -6.97 2.77
C ALA A 359 1.65 -8.16 3.01
N LYS A 360 1.97 -8.98 4.00
CA LYS A 360 1.01 -9.88 4.63
C LYS A 360 0.15 -9.04 5.57
N VAL A 361 -1.16 -9.06 5.37
CA VAL A 361 -2.12 -8.29 6.16
C VAL A 361 -3.08 -9.24 6.85
N VAL A 362 -3.22 -9.10 8.17
CA VAL A 362 -4.13 -9.90 9.01
C VAL A 362 -4.94 -8.96 9.91
N PHE A 363 -6.25 -9.04 9.78
CA PHE A 363 -7.21 -8.51 10.75
C PHE A 363 -7.61 -9.63 11.71
N TYR A 364 -7.44 -9.42 13.01
CA TYR A 364 -7.79 -10.39 14.05
C TYR A 364 -9.23 -10.19 14.54
N ILE A 365 -10.00 -11.27 14.59
CA ILE A 365 -11.39 -11.33 15.03
C ILE A 365 -11.49 -12.46 16.08
N ASP A 366 -11.16 -12.19 17.33
CA ASP A 366 -11.03 -13.21 18.39
C ASP A 366 -10.12 -14.39 17.98
N LYS A 367 -10.71 -15.56 17.69
CA LYS A 367 -10.01 -16.77 17.20
C LYS A 367 -9.99 -16.87 15.67
N ASP A 368 -10.72 -15.99 15.02
CA ASP A 368 -10.87 -15.89 13.57
C ASP A 368 -10.03 -14.73 13.01
N SER A 369 -9.94 -14.66 11.68
CA SER A 369 -9.24 -13.58 10.99
C SER A 369 -9.81 -13.29 9.61
N ILE A 370 -9.52 -12.08 9.13
CA ILE A 370 -9.56 -11.74 7.70
C ILE A 370 -8.13 -11.47 7.28
N TYR A 371 -7.60 -12.25 6.34
CA TYR A 371 -6.20 -12.16 5.96
C TYR A 371 -5.96 -12.24 4.46
N HIS A 372 -4.82 -11.70 4.04
CA HIS A 372 -4.31 -11.81 2.69
C HIS A 372 -2.77 -11.72 2.69
N ASN A 373 -2.11 -12.49 1.82
CA ASN A 373 -0.66 -12.42 1.61
C ASN A 373 -0.32 -11.62 0.34
N GLY A 374 0.46 -10.55 0.47
CA GLY A 374 1.07 -9.86 -0.67
C GLY A 374 0.31 -8.65 -1.22
N LEU A 375 -0.47 -7.92 -0.40
CA LEU A 375 -1.16 -6.70 -0.86
C LEU A 375 -0.29 -5.46 -0.75
N SER A 376 -0.68 -4.39 -1.44
CA SER A 376 -0.21 -3.05 -1.08
C SER A 376 -1.01 -2.61 0.14
N PHE A 377 -0.30 -2.32 1.22
CA PHE A 377 -0.84 -1.78 2.47
C PHE A 377 -0.45 -0.32 2.59
N ALA A 378 -1.40 0.53 2.95
CA ALA A 378 -1.13 1.92 3.30
C ALA A 378 -2.00 2.37 4.47
N TYR A 379 -1.43 3.17 5.36
CA TYR A 379 -2.14 3.99 6.33
C TYR A 379 -1.95 5.47 5.96
N LEU A 380 -3.05 6.19 5.81
CA LEU A 380 -3.08 7.62 5.55
C LEU A 380 -3.41 8.35 6.85
N ASN A 381 -2.48 9.17 7.34
CA ASN A 381 -2.64 9.85 8.62
C ASN A 381 -3.67 10.99 8.56
N SER A 382 -3.87 11.62 7.40
CA SER A 382 -4.78 12.75 7.21
C SER A 382 -6.24 12.44 7.52
N ASN A 383 -6.68 11.21 7.23
CA ASN A 383 -8.05 10.74 7.46
C ASN A 383 -8.09 9.43 8.27
N ARG A 384 -6.96 9.08 8.91
CA ARG A 384 -6.75 7.87 9.71
C ARG A 384 -7.29 6.60 9.05
N SER A 385 -7.02 6.43 7.75
CA SER A 385 -7.56 5.33 6.95
C SER A 385 -6.51 4.34 6.50
N VAL A 386 -6.81 3.06 6.69
CA VAL A 386 -6.11 1.91 6.13
C VAL A 386 -6.68 1.58 4.76
N LEU A 387 -5.79 1.39 3.79
CA LEU A 387 -6.08 0.97 2.44
C LEU A 387 -5.28 -0.30 2.13
N VAL A 388 -5.97 -1.30 1.60
CA VAL A 388 -5.39 -2.61 1.30
C VAL A 388 -5.90 -3.03 -0.07
N ASN A 389 -5.02 -3.00 -1.07
CA ASN A 389 -5.38 -3.17 -2.48
C ASN A 389 -4.48 -4.20 -3.16
N PRO A 390 -5.02 -5.03 -4.07
CA PRO A 390 -4.21 -5.70 -5.08
C PRO A 390 -3.41 -4.66 -5.88
N THR A 391 -2.22 -5.04 -6.29
CA THR A 391 -1.41 -4.33 -7.30
C THR A 391 -1.73 -4.86 -8.70
N ASP A 392 -1.19 -4.21 -9.73
CA ASP A 392 -1.33 -4.66 -11.13
C ASP A 392 -0.69 -6.03 -11.42
N ARG A 393 0.08 -6.56 -10.46
CA ARG A 393 0.74 -7.85 -10.59
C ARG A 393 -0.24 -8.99 -10.30
N LEU A 394 -0.18 -10.03 -11.15
CA LEU A 394 -0.92 -11.29 -10.99
C LEU A 394 -0.79 -11.87 -9.57
N THR A 395 0.37 -11.64 -8.95
CA THR A 395 0.74 -12.04 -7.59
C THR A 395 -0.21 -11.54 -6.51
N THR A 396 -0.86 -10.40 -6.70
CA THR A 396 -1.62 -9.72 -5.63
C THR A 396 -3.12 -9.89 -5.74
N GLN A 397 -3.58 -10.72 -6.69
CA GLN A 397 -4.99 -10.96 -7.01
C GLN A 397 -5.59 -12.15 -6.24
N SER A 398 -5.00 -12.54 -5.11
CA SER A 398 -5.54 -13.60 -4.25
C SER A 398 -6.81 -13.09 -3.54
N PRO A 399 -7.68 -13.98 -3.04
CA PRO A 399 -8.81 -13.53 -2.24
C PRO A 399 -8.37 -13.06 -0.85
N PHE A 400 -9.18 -12.19 -0.24
CA PHE A 400 -9.25 -12.08 1.22
C PHE A 400 -9.92 -13.34 1.75
N TYR A 401 -9.29 -13.99 2.72
CA TYR A 401 -9.82 -15.17 3.37
C TYR A 401 -10.48 -14.76 4.69
N SER A 402 -11.74 -15.13 4.91
CA SER A 402 -12.42 -14.91 6.19
C SER A 402 -12.74 -16.23 6.87
N SER A 403 -12.06 -16.53 7.98
CA SER A 403 -12.30 -17.77 8.74
C SER A 403 -13.62 -17.74 9.52
N TYR A 404 -14.09 -16.54 9.92
CA TYR A 404 -15.37 -16.35 10.61
C TYR A 404 -16.57 -16.65 9.70
N HIS A 405 -16.56 -16.06 8.49
CA HIS A 405 -17.63 -16.23 7.52
C HIS A 405 -17.50 -17.52 6.71
N LYS A 406 -16.29 -18.10 6.62
CA LYS A 406 -15.95 -19.28 5.80
C LYS A 406 -16.09 -19.03 4.30
N ILE A 407 -15.54 -17.89 3.85
CA ILE A 407 -15.58 -17.45 2.46
C ILE A 407 -14.22 -16.92 1.98
N ASN A 408 -14.01 -17.03 0.67
CA ASN A 408 -13.00 -16.34 -0.11
C ASN A 408 -13.65 -15.13 -0.80
N LEU A 409 -13.04 -13.96 -0.67
CA LEU A 409 -13.55 -12.68 -1.18
C LEU A 409 -12.54 -12.01 -2.11
N TRP A 410 -12.87 -11.86 -3.39
CA TRP A 410 -12.10 -11.05 -4.33
C TRP A 410 -12.69 -9.64 -4.42
N SER A 411 -11.87 -8.64 -4.15
CA SER A 411 -12.23 -7.23 -4.25
C SER A 411 -11.00 -6.39 -4.59
N ASN A 412 -11.20 -5.25 -5.24
CA ASN A 412 -10.11 -4.37 -5.67
C ASN A 412 -9.55 -3.51 -4.52
N GLN A 413 -10.30 -3.34 -3.44
CA GLN A 413 -9.90 -2.49 -2.33
C GLN A 413 -10.65 -2.83 -1.06
N LEU A 414 -9.90 -3.03 0.02
CA LEU A 414 -10.37 -2.99 1.39
C LEU A 414 -10.00 -1.64 1.99
N THR A 415 -11.00 -0.94 2.57
CA THR A 415 -10.80 0.33 3.27
C THR A 415 -11.31 0.23 4.70
N TRP A 416 -10.53 0.73 5.65
CA TRP A 416 -10.92 0.81 7.06
C TRP A 416 -10.45 2.13 7.66
N ASN A 417 -11.39 2.96 8.10
CA ASN A 417 -11.05 4.10 8.96
C ASN A 417 -10.93 3.60 10.39
N ILE A 418 -9.77 3.80 11.03
CA ILE A 418 -9.47 3.18 12.33
C ILE A 418 -10.33 3.71 13.48
N GLU A 419 -11.02 4.83 13.28
CA GLU A 419 -11.98 5.41 14.22
C GLU A 419 -13.40 4.88 14.03
N LYS A 420 -13.66 4.13 12.95
CA LYS A 420 -14.96 3.55 12.63
C LYS A 420 -14.99 2.04 12.89
N ASP A 421 -16.18 1.57 13.27
CA ASP A 421 -16.47 0.15 13.45
C ASP A 421 -16.98 -0.50 12.15
N GLU A 422 -16.42 -0.12 10.99
CA GLU A 422 -16.82 -0.63 9.68
C GLU A 422 -15.60 -0.82 8.76
N ILE A 423 -15.50 -1.99 8.10
CA ILE A 423 -14.57 -2.24 6.98
C ILE A 423 -15.38 -2.35 5.69
N THR A 424 -14.93 -1.69 4.63
CA THR A 424 -15.60 -1.75 3.32
C THR A 424 -14.75 -2.45 2.27
N PHE A 425 -15.39 -3.24 1.42
CA PHE A 425 -14.79 -3.91 0.26
C PHE A 425 -15.43 -3.38 -1.02
N GLY A 426 -14.62 -2.94 -1.98
CA GLY A 426 -15.13 -2.40 -3.25
C GLY A 426 -14.04 -2.01 -4.23
N SER A 427 -14.32 -1.00 -5.04
CA SER A 427 -13.40 -0.44 -6.02
C SER A 427 -12.54 0.65 -5.42
N SER A 428 -11.41 0.91 -6.07
CA SER A 428 -10.63 2.12 -5.82
C SER A 428 -11.38 3.38 -6.23
N LEU A 429 -10.97 4.50 -5.61
CA LEU A 429 -11.50 5.83 -5.92
C LEU A 429 -11.42 6.12 -7.42
N GLY A 430 -12.52 6.62 -8.00
CA GLY A 430 -12.60 7.00 -9.42
C GLY A 430 -13.09 5.89 -10.36
N ALA A 431 -13.31 4.66 -9.88
CA ALA A 431 -13.95 3.62 -10.69
C ALA A 431 -15.43 3.96 -10.96
N SER A 432 -15.93 3.62 -12.15
CA SER A 432 -17.34 3.76 -12.50
C SER A 432 -18.20 2.60 -11.98
N ILE A 433 -17.61 1.39 -11.90
CA ILE A 433 -18.26 0.17 -11.47
C ILE A 433 -17.36 -0.53 -10.44
N SER A 434 -17.98 -1.03 -9.37
CA SER A 434 -17.32 -1.85 -8.35
C SER A 434 -17.76 -3.30 -8.51
N LYS A 435 -16.79 -4.22 -8.63
CA LYS A 435 -17.02 -5.66 -8.74
C LYS A 435 -16.34 -6.39 -7.59
N ALA A 436 -17.06 -7.35 -7.02
CA ALA A 436 -16.50 -8.30 -6.06
C ALA A 436 -17.08 -9.69 -6.30
N GLU A 437 -16.36 -10.71 -5.84
CA GLU A 437 -16.76 -12.10 -5.93
C GLU A 437 -16.62 -12.78 -4.57
N PHE A 438 -17.62 -13.59 -4.24
CA PHE A 438 -17.72 -14.31 -2.97
C PHE A 438 -17.86 -15.80 -3.28
N GLU A 439 -17.08 -16.62 -2.60
CA GLU A 439 -17.06 -18.07 -2.78
C GLU A 439 -16.96 -18.75 -1.42
N SER A 440 -17.75 -19.80 -1.19
CA SER A 440 -17.62 -20.64 0.00
C SER A 440 -16.23 -21.30 0.07
N GLU A 441 -15.67 -21.45 1.27
CA GLU A 441 -14.46 -22.25 1.51
C GLU A 441 -14.61 -23.71 1.01
N ASN A 442 -15.85 -24.20 0.95
CA ASN A 442 -16.23 -25.56 0.55
C ASN A 442 -16.79 -25.64 -0.88
N PHE A 443 -16.67 -24.55 -1.67
CA PHE A 443 -17.10 -24.54 -3.06
C PHE A 443 -16.32 -25.57 -3.88
N PHE A 444 -17.03 -26.37 -4.66
CA PHE A 444 -16.44 -27.26 -5.65
C PHE A 444 -17.32 -27.35 -6.90
N ASN A 445 -16.70 -27.34 -8.07
CA ASN A 445 -17.34 -27.60 -9.34
C ASN A 445 -16.39 -28.43 -10.19
N GLN A 446 -16.85 -29.60 -10.66
CA GLN A 446 -15.99 -30.53 -11.37
C GLN A 446 -15.50 -29.98 -12.70
N ASP A 447 -16.35 -29.30 -13.48
CA ASP A 447 -15.95 -28.72 -14.77
C ASP A 447 -14.87 -27.64 -14.60
N LEU A 448 -15.02 -26.77 -13.60
CA LEU A 448 -14.01 -25.76 -13.27
C LEU A 448 -12.71 -26.41 -12.80
N PHE A 449 -12.80 -27.51 -12.04
CA PHE A 449 -11.64 -28.26 -11.60
C PHE A 449 -10.92 -28.88 -12.80
N ASP A 450 -11.60 -29.71 -13.57
CA ASP A 450 -11.02 -30.45 -14.70
C ASP A 450 -10.45 -29.50 -15.78
N ARG A 451 -11.07 -28.32 -16.01
CA ARG A 451 -10.52 -27.28 -16.91
C ARG A 451 -9.18 -26.70 -16.48
N MET A 452 -8.80 -26.78 -15.20
CA MET A 452 -7.48 -26.30 -14.74
C MET A 452 -6.31 -27.16 -15.24
N MET A 453 -6.57 -28.36 -15.76
CA MET A 453 -5.55 -29.18 -16.41
C MET A 453 -5.01 -28.51 -17.69
N ASP A 454 -5.86 -27.77 -18.41
CA ASP A 454 -5.53 -27.13 -19.70
C ASP A 454 -4.81 -28.11 -20.65
N ALA A 455 -3.83 -27.67 -21.44
CA ALA A 455 -2.97 -28.55 -22.25
C ALA A 455 -1.85 -29.26 -21.46
N SER A 456 -1.89 -29.25 -20.12
CA SER A 456 -0.85 -29.89 -19.28
C SER A 456 -1.14 -31.38 -19.07
N GLU A 457 -0.08 -32.19 -18.95
CA GLU A 457 -0.21 -33.61 -18.57
C GLU A 457 -0.61 -33.81 -17.10
N PHE A 458 -0.43 -32.79 -16.24
CA PHE A 458 -0.68 -32.90 -14.81
C PHE A 458 -1.59 -31.79 -14.31
N HIS A 459 -2.59 -32.17 -13.53
CA HIS A 459 -3.48 -31.20 -12.90
C HIS A 459 -2.74 -30.42 -11.80
N PRO A 460 -2.66 -29.07 -11.87
CA PRO A 460 -1.79 -28.27 -10.99
C PRO A 460 -2.13 -28.42 -9.50
N VAL A 461 -3.42 -28.47 -9.16
CA VAL A 461 -3.87 -28.72 -7.77
C VAL A 461 -3.46 -30.10 -7.27
N LEU A 462 -3.60 -31.16 -8.08
CA LEU A 462 -3.22 -32.52 -7.69
C LEU A 462 -1.70 -32.66 -7.55
N THR A 463 -0.94 -31.99 -8.41
CA THR A 463 0.53 -31.94 -8.33
C THR A 463 0.99 -31.39 -6.99
N VAL A 464 0.45 -30.23 -6.57
CA VAL A 464 0.76 -29.62 -5.28
C VAL A 464 0.33 -30.54 -4.14
N TRP A 465 -0.89 -31.08 -4.19
CA TRP A 465 -1.39 -32.00 -3.17
C TRP A 465 -0.47 -33.22 -2.99
N ASN A 466 -0.15 -33.92 -4.08
CA ASN A 466 0.69 -35.11 -4.06
C ASN A 466 2.09 -34.80 -3.51
N TYR A 467 2.64 -33.65 -3.88
CA TYR A 467 3.92 -33.19 -3.34
C TYR A 467 3.85 -32.98 -1.82
N THR A 468 2.83 -32.29 -1.30
CA THR A 468 2.64 -32.10 0.15
C THR A 468 2.52 -33.42 0.92
N ARG A 469 1.86 -34.42 0.33
CA ARG A 469 1.74 -35.76 0.93
C ARG A 469 3.07 -36.48 0.98
N ARG A 470 3.88 -36.36 -0.08
CA ARG A 470 5.23 -36.94 -0.16
C ARG A 470 6.16 -36.36 0.91
N ILE A 471 6.18 -35.03 1.07
CA ILE A 471 7.05 -34.35 2.03
C ILE A 471 6.48 -34.30 3.45
N LYS A 472 5.23 -34.72 3.65
CA LYS A 472 4.49 -34.66 4.93
C LYS A 472 4.43 -33.26 5.54
N SER A 473 4.34 -32.24 4.68
CA SER A 473 4.26 -30.83 5.06
C SER A 473 3.26 -30.11 4.16
N ASN A 474 2.48 -29.20 4.74
CA ASN A 474 1.57 -28.33 4.00
C ASN A 474 2.28 -27.09 3.42
N THR A 475 3.56 -26.92 3.78
CA THR A 475 4.38 -25.77 3.42
C THR A 475 5.69 -26.24 2.77
N PHE A 476 6.09 -25.59 1.68
CA PHE A 476 7.29 -25.95 0.90
C PHE A 476 7.79 -24.75 0.09
N LEU A 477 9.04 -24.80 -0.41
CA LEU A 477 9.57 -23.79 -1.32
C LEU A 477 9.19 -24.11 -2.77
N ALA A 478 8.85 -23.10 -3.56
CA ALA A 478 8.54 -23.27 -4.97
C ALA A 478 9.71 -23.93 -5.77
N SER A 479 10.95 -23.67 -5.36
CA SER A 479 12.16 -24.32 -5.91
C SER A 479 12.17 -25.83 -5.71
N ASP A 480 11.72 -26.31 -4.56
CA ASP A 480 11.75 -27.74 -4.22
C ASP A 480 10.68 -28.50 -5.02
N LEU A 481 9.52 -27.87 -5.22
CA LEU A 481 8.50 -28.38 -6.13
C LEU A 481 9.03 -28.42 -7.57
N ALA A 482 9.77 -27.40 -8.03
CA ALA A 482 10.34 -27.34 -9.38
C ALA A 482 11.30 -28.51 -9.66
N VAL A 483 12.14 -28.87 -8.70
CA VAL A 483 13.00 -30.07 -8.79
C VAL A 483 12.15 -31.33 -8.89
N HIS A 484 11.08 -31.44 -8.09
CA HIS A 484 10.20 -32.61 -8.10
C HIS A 484 9.49 -32.80 -9.44
N VAL A 485 8.97 -31.73 -10.04
CA VAL A 485 8.22 -31.78 -11.31
C VAL A 485 9.11 -31.63 -12.54
N ARG A 486 10.44 -31.47 -12.36
CA ARG A 486 11.43 -31.27 -13.42
C ARG A 486 11.08 -30.10 -14.35
N ARG A 487 10.75 -28.95 -13.76
CA ARG A 487 10.45 -27.70 -14.46
C ARG A 487 11.38 -26.58 -14.00
N ALA A 488 11.48 -25.51 -14.80
CA ALA A 488 12.22 -24.33 -14.39
C ALA A 488 11.57 -23.73 -13.13
N PRO A 489 12.35 -23.25 -12.14
CA PRO A 489 11.81 -22.64 -10.92
C PRO A 489 10.83 -21.50 -11.21
N GLU A 490 11.12 -20.65 -12.20
CA GLU A 490 10.27 -19.52 -12.57
C GLU A 490 8.89 -19.95 -13.11
N ASP A 491 8.82 -21.04 -13.89
CA ASP A 491 7.55 -21.59 -14.38
C ASP A 491 6.68 -22.07 -13.20
N VAL A 492 7.29 -22.73 -12.22
CA VAL A 492 6.59 -23.20 -11.03
C VAL A 492 6.13 -22.03 -10.17
N LYS A 493 6.95 -20.99 -9.99
CA LYS A 493 6.53 -19.76 -9.28
C LYS A 493 5.31 -19.14 -9.94
N ILE A 494 5.30 -18.97 -11.27
CA ILE A 494 4.14 -18.46 -12.02
C ILE A 494 2.92 -19.36 -11.82
N ALA A 495 3.08 -20.68 -11.88
CA ALA A 495 2.00 -21.62 -11.61
C ALA A 495 1.44 -21.50 -10.18
N MET A 496 2.30 -21.34 -9.18
CA MET A 496 1.89 -21.14 -7.79
C MET A 496 1.18 -19.80 -7.60
N MET A 497 1.62 -18.74 -8.27
CA MET A 497 0.94 -17.44 -8.28
C MET A 497 -0.46 -17.53 -8.90
N ARG A 498 -0.63 -18.30 -9.99
CA ARG A 498 -1.95 -18.58 -10.58
C ARG A 498 -2.85 -19.35 -9.63
N LEU A 499 -2.31 -20.36 -8.92
CA LEU A 499 -3.07 -21.09 -7.89
C LEU A 499 -3.43 -20.20 -6.70
N ALA A 500 -2.56 -19.28 -6.30
CA ALA A 500 -2.82 -18.32 -5.23
C ALA A 500 -3.95 -17.36 -5.60
N LYS A 501 -3.94 -16.84 -6.82
CA LYS A 501 -5.04 -16.04 -7.38
C LYS A 501 -6.39 -16.75 -7.30
N LEU A 502 -6.42 -18.06 -7.50
CA LEU A 502 -7.62 -18.90 -7.42
C LEU A 502 -7.98 -19.35 -5.99
N GLY A 503 -7.16 -19.00 -4.99
CA GLY A 503 -7.40 -19.32 -3.58
C GLY A 503 -6.88 -20.69 -3.12
N TYR A 504 -6.11 -21.41 -3.95
CA TYR A 504 -5.64 -22.77 -3.64
C TYR A 504 -4.36 -22.82 -2.79
N VAL A 505 -3.52 -21.79 -2.87
CA VAL A 505 -2.28 -21.71 -2.07
C VAL A 505 -2.08 -20.29 -1.56
N LEU A 506 -1.41 -20.18 -0.41
CA LEU A 506 -0.81 -18.94 0.05
C LEU A 506 0.62 -18.91 -0.46
N TYR A 507 0.96 -17.90 -1.26
CA TYR A 507 2.31 -17.70 -1.77
C TYR A 507 2.98 -16.54 -1.02
N ASN A 508 4.14 -16.79 -0.43
CA ASN A 508 4.97 -15.76 0.17
C ASN A 508 5.99 -15.27 -0.86
N PHE A 509 5.80 -14.03 -1.33
CA PHE A 509 6.62 -13.42 -2.39
C PHE A 509 8.06 -13.13 -2.01
N GLU A 510 8.36 -13.16 -0.72
CA GLU A 510 9.68 -12.80 -0.23
C GLU A 510 10.53 -14.06 0.02
N THR A 511 9.91 -15.14 0.46
CA THR A 511 10.60 -16.41 0.75
C THR A 511 10.38 -17.48 -0.32
N ASP A 512 9.54 -17.24 -1.33
CA ASP A 512 9.05 -18.24 -2.30
C ASP A 512 8.41 -19.48 -1.62
N GLU A 513 7.95 -19.30 -0.37
CA GLU A 513 7.24 -20.31 0.39
C GLU A 513 5.79 -20.41 -0.06
N VAL A 514 5.32 -21.64 -0.26
CA VAL A 514 3.97 -21.99 -0.67
C VAL A 514 3.33 -22.78 0.46
N THR A 515 2.15 -22.36 0.91
CA THR A 515 1.33 -23.10 1.88
C THR A 515 -0.01 -23.45 1.26
N ILE A 516 -0.44 -24.71 1.31
CA ILE A 516 -1.75 -25.11 0.78
C ILE A 516 -2.89 -24.55 1.63
N THR A 517 -4.00 -24.16 0.99
CA THR A 517 -5.21 -23.70 1.70
C THR A 517 -6.18 -24.84 1.99
N GLU A 518 -7.15 -24.58 2.87
CA GLU A 518 -8.28 -25.50 3.09
C GLU A 518 -9.06 -25.75 1.79
N LYS A 519 -9.24 -24.74 0.92
CA LYS A 519 -9.87 -24.89 -0.39
C LYS A 519 -9.20 -25.98 -1.21
N LEU A 520 -7.86 -25.98 -1.31
CA LEU A 520 -7.11 -27.00 -2.04
C LEU A 520 -7.37 -28.38 -1.49
N ARG A 521 -7.21 -28.56 -0.18
CA ARG A 521 -7.48 -29.85 0.49
C ARG A 521 -8.90 -30.32 0.20
N TYR A 522 -9.88 -29.42 0.35
CA TYR A 522 -11.30 -29.73 0.19
C TYR A 522 -11.63 -30.14 -1.25
N ASN A 523 -11.17 -29.37 -2.24
CA ASN A 523 -11.43 -29.61 -3.66
C ASN A 523 -10.82 -30.94 -4.13
N VAL A 524 -9.63 -31.31 -3.64
CA VAL A 524 -9.04 -32.63 -3.91
C VAL A 524 -9.91 -33.74 -3.33
N LEU A 525 -10.33 -33.62 -2.08
CA LEU A 525 -11.19 -34.64 -1.46
C LEU A 525 -12.55 -34.73 -2.17
N ALA A 526 -13.13 -33.60 -2.57
CA ALA A 526 -14.40 -33.54 -3.29
C ALA A 526 -14.29 -34.23 -4.67
N ARG A 527 -13.20 -33.97 -5.41
CA ARG A 527 -12.93 -34.60 -6.71
C ARG A 527 -12.91 -36.13 -6.66
N PHE A 528 -12.42 -36.69 -5.55
CA PHE A 528 -12.37 -38.13 -5.29
C PHE A 528 -13.57 -38.66 -4.49
N GLY A 529 -14.60 -37.85 -4.29
CA GLY A 529 -15.79 -38.26 -3.55
C GLY A 529 -15.56 -38.56 -2.07
N ARG A 530 -14.57 -37.94 -1.43
CA ARG A 530 -14.24 -38.18 -0.01
C ARG A 530 -14.83 -37.17 0.96
N THR A 531 -15.43 -36.09 0.45
CA THR A 531 -16.14 -35.09 1.26
C THR A 531 -17.36 -34.59 0.50
N ASP A 532 -18.37 -34.12 1.21
CA ASP A 532 -19.48 -33.33 0.67
C ASP A 532 -18.93 -31.98 0.14
N PHE A 533 -19.70 -31.20 -0.61
CA PHE A 533 -19.31 -29.87 -1.09
C PHE A 533 -20.53 -29.02 -1.43
N ASP A 534 -20.34 -27.71 -1.56
CA ASP A 534 -21.41 -26.79 -1.97
C ASP A 534 -21.09 -26.10 -3.30
N VAL A 535 -22.09 -25.41 -3.84
CA VAL A 535 -22.02 -24.63 -5.08
C VAL A 535 -22.14 -23.13 -4.84
N ILE A 536 -21.95 -22.67 -3.59
CA ILE A 536 -22.19 -21.29 -3.19
C ILE A 536 -21.04 -20.42 -3.70
N ARG A 537 -21.32 -19.73 -4.79
CA ARG A 537 -20.46 -18.72 -5.41
C ARG A 537 -21.34 -17.68 -6.10
N PHE A 538 -21.08 -16.40 -5.85
CA PHE A 538 -21.86 -15.32 -6.44
C PHE A 538 -21.05 -14.03 -6.63
N GLN A 539 -21.53 -13.19 -7.53
CA GLN A 539 -20.92 -11.91 -7.88
C GLN A 539 -21.72 -10.75 -7.31
N SER A 540 -21.00 -9.71 -6.92
CA SER A 540 -21.53 -8.41 -6.53
C SER A 540 -21.11 -7.37 -7.56
N THR A 541 -22.06 -6.57 -8.03
CA THR A 541 -21.79 -5.43 -8.93
C THR A 541 -22.59 -4.21 -8.47
N THR A 542 -21.89 -3.14 -8.13
CA THR A 542 -22.45 -1.86 -7.66
C THR A 542 -21.85 -0.68 -8.45
N PRO A 543 -22.47 0.51 -8.40
CA PRO A 543 -21.80 1.75 -8.84
C PRO A 543 -20.47 1.93 -8.10
N GLY A 544 -19.44 2.48 -8.75
CA GLY A 544 -18.11 2.62 -8.13
C GLY A 544 -18.03 3.56 -6.93
N THR A 545 -19.08 4.35 -6.68
CA THR A 545 -19.26 5.17 -5.47
C THR A 545 -19.80 4.39 -4.27
N GLN A 546 -20.23 3.14 -4.47
CA GLN A 546 -20.79 2.27 -3.45
C GLN A 546 -19.93 1.01 -3.30
N PRO A 547 -19.46 0.66 -2.08
CA PRO A 547 -18.75 -0.58 -1.85
C PRO A 547 -19.65 -1.79 -2.10
N ASN A 548 -19.05 -2.90 -2.55
CA ASN A 548 -19.72 -4.17 -2.74
C ASN A 548 -20.14 -4.80 -1.41
N ALA A 549 -19.32 -4.63 -0.36
CA ALA A 549 -19.66 -5.14 0.96
C ALA A 549 -19.17 -4.24 2.11
N ARG A 550 -19.88 -4.30 3.24
CA ARG A 550 -19.55 -3.60 4.50
C ARG A 550 -19.59 -4.59 5.64
N LEU A 551 -18.47 -4.73 6.33
CA LEU A 551 -18.35 -5.54 7.53
C LEU A 551 -18.51 -4.63 8.76
N ASP A 552 -19.56 -4.85 9.53
CA ASP A 552 -19.74 -4.22 10.84
C ASP A 552 -18.83 -4.93 11.86
N LEU A 553 -17.95 -4.18 12.52
CA LEU A 553 -16.94 -4.72 13.44
C LEU A 553 -17.44 -4.99 14.87
N ASN A 554 -18.74 -4.81 15.12
CA ASN A 554 -19.38 -5.11 16.40
C ASN A 554 -20.23 -6.39 16.30
N SER A 555 -21.02 -6.52 15.23
CA SER A 555 -21.84 -7.70 14.94
C SER A 555 -21.13 -8.76 14.10
N LEU A 556 -20.08 -8.36 13.36
CA LEU A 556 -19.42 -9.17 12.33
C LEU A 556 -20.35 -9.59 11.20
N ASN A 557 -21.46 -8.87 10.99
CA ASN A 557 -22.31 -9.06 9.83
C ASN A 557 -21.68 -8.36 8.61
N LEU A 558 -21.65 -9.07 7.49
CA LEU A 558 -21.16 -8.59 6.20
C LEU A 558 -22.35 -8.28 5.30
N ALA A 559 -22.76 -7.02 5.22
CA ALA A 559 -23.78 -6.57 4.28
C ALA A 559 -23.18 -6.56 2.87
N ILE A 560 -23.76 -7.33 1.94
CA ILE A 560 -23.28 -7.43 0.56
C ILE A 560 -24.37 -6.91 -0.38
N GLU A 561 -23.99 -5.97 -1.23
CA GLU A 561 -24.87 -5.27 -2.17
C GLU A 561 -24.62 -5.74 -3.61
N GLY A 562 -25.54 -5.47 -4.53
CA GLY A 562 -25.37 -5.79 -5.95
C GLY A 562 -25.36 -7.29 -6.29
N VAL A 563 -25.94 -8.15 -5.44
CA VAL A 563 -26.08 -9.59 -5.65
C VAL A 563 -27.34 -9.89 -6.48
N ASN A 564 -27.17 -10.36 -7.71
CA ASN A 564 -28.31 -10.64 -8.60
C ASN A 564 -29.01 -11.98 -8.25
N TYR A 565 -28.23 -13.03 -8.05
CA TYR A 565 -28.72 -14.36 -7.74
C TYR A 565 -27.66 -15.17 -6.98
N ILE A 566 -28.09 -16.17 -6.24
CA ILE A 566 -27.24 -17.15 -5.53
C ILE A 566 -27.82 -18.54 -5.78
N SER A 567 -26.97 -19.47 -6.24
CA SER A 567 -27.31 -20.89 -6.25
C SER A 567 -26.83 -21.51 -4.93
N VAL A 568 -27.74 -22.14 -4.18
CA VAL A 568 -27.38 -22.84 -2.93
C VAL A 568 -27.40 -24.37 -3.10
N SER A 569 -28.13 -24.88 -4.09
CA SER A 569 -28.08 -26.27 -4.54
C SER A 569 -28.46 -26.35 -6.01
N ASP A 570 -27.58 -26.90 -6.83
CA ASP A 570 -27.86 -27.24 -8.23
C ASP A 570 -28.60 -28.58 -8.34
N SER A 571 -28.27 -29.55 -7.48
CA SER A 571 -28.92 -30.87 -7.45
C SER A 571 -30.41 -30.81 -7.10
N GLN A 572 -30.82 -29.86 -6.25
CA GLN A 572 -32.20 -29.68 -5.78
C GLN A 572 -32.86 -28.40 -6.37
N ASN A 573 -32.23 -27.80 -7.39
CA ASN A 573 -32.69 -26.58 -8.07
C ASN A 573 -33.11 -25.43 -7.12
N VAL A 574 -32.27 -25.11 -6.13
CA VAL A 574 -32.57 -24.04 -5.16
C VAL A 574 -31.77 -22.78 -5.46
N PHE A 575 -32.51 -21.74 -5.87
CA PHE A 575 -31.98 -20.44 -6.28
C PHE A 575 -32.61 -19.30 -5.48
N ILE A 576 -31.78 -18.33 -5.13
CA ILE A 576 -32.17 -17.15 -4.35
C ILE A 576 -31.94 -15.90 -5.21
N SER A 577 -32.95 -15.05 -5.31
CA SER A 577 -32.87 -13.73 -5.96
C SER A 577 -33.18 -12.64 -4.94
N PRO A 578 -32.15 -11.99 -4.35
CA PRO A 578 -32.34 -11.05 -3.27
C PRO A 578 -33.09 -9.76 -3.69
N TYR A 579 -34.05 -9.32 -2.87
CA TYR A 579 -34.70 -8.03 -3.02
C TYR A 579 -33.68 -6.90 -2.87
N LYS A 580 -33.77 -5.87 -3.72
CA LYS A 580 -32.78 -4.78 -3.81
C LYS A 580 -31.33 -5.27 -4.03
N LYS A 581 -31.15 -6.53 -4.44
CA LYS A 581 -29.83 -7.13 -4.68
C LYS A 581 -28.92 -7.10 -3.44
N SER A 582 -29.49 -7.24 -2.24
CA SER A 582 -28.75 -7.13 -0.98
C SER A 582 -28.98 -8.35 -0.08
N ILE A 583 -27.92 -8.79 0.61
CA ILE A 583 -27.95 -9.85 1.63
C ILE A 583 -27.13 -9.44 2.86
N ILE A 584 -27.44 -10.01 4.01
CA ILE A 584 -26.63 -9.89 5.23
C ILE A 584 -25.98 -11.23 5.50
N PHE A 585 -24.69 -11.34 5.19
CA PHE A 585 -23.92 -12.55 5.37
C PHE A 585 -23.34 -12.62 6.77
N GLN A 586 -23.41 -13.80 7.38
CA GLN A 586 -23.15 -14.04 8.79
C GLN A 586 -22.14 -15.18 8.96
N LYS A 587 -21.87 -15.54 10.22
CA LYS A 587 -20.95 -16.62 10.59
C LYS A 587 -21.30 -17.93 9.88
N ASN A 588 -20.27 -18.66 9.43
CA ASN A 588 -20.39 -19.98 8.80
C ASN A 588 -21.37 -20.04 7.62
N ARG A 589 -21.30 -19.06 6.71
CA ARG A 589 -22.12 -19.00 5.47
C ARG A 589 -23.63 -18.89 5.66
N ASN A 590 -24.09 -18.60 6.88
CA ASN A 590 -25.48 -18.22 7.07
C ASN A 590 -25.71 -16.83 6.45
N PHE A 591 -26.89 -16.58 5.91
CA PHE A 591 -27.24 -15.24 5.46
C PHE A 591 -28.73 -14.96 5.50
N GLU A 592 -29.06 -13.70 5.73
CA GLU A 592 -30.43 -13.17 5.70
C GLU A 592 -30.66 -12.38 4.42
N PHE A 593 -31.88 -12.48 3.89
CA PHE A 593 -32.27 -11.82 2.66
C PHE A 593 -33.80 -11.65 2.57
N GLY A 594 -34.24 -10.68 1.77
CA GLY A 594 -35.60 -10.66 1.22
C GLY A 594 -35.57 -11.01 -0.27
N GLY A 595 -36.71 -11.08 -0.94
CA GLY A 595 -36.80 -11.34 -2.38
C GLY A 595 -37.52 -12.64 -2.68
N SER A 596 -36.96 -13.44 -3.58
CA SER A 596 -37.55 -14.72 -3.97
C SER A 596 -36.62 -15.90 -3.80
N VAL A 597 -37.19 -17.04 -3.42
CA VAL A 597 -36.55 -18.35 -3.40
C VAL A 597 -37.29 -19.25 -4.36
N ARG A 598 -36.60 -19.80 -5.36
CA ARG A 598 -37.10 -20.90 -6.17
C ARG A 598 -36.51 -22.19 -5.62
N ALA A 599 -37.36 -23.15 -5.25
CA ALA A 599 -36.97 -24.49 -4.85
C ALA A 599 -37.77 -25.49 -5.70
N GLY A 600 -37.11 -26.13 -6.64
CA GLY A 600 -37.77 -26.92 -7.68
C GLY A 600 -38.82 -26.12 -8.45
N LEU A 601 -40.08 -26.56 -8.35
CA LEU A 601 -41.23 -25.94 -9.01
C LEU A 601 -41.99 -24.93 -8.13
N PHE A 602 -41.49 -24.63 -6.93
CA PHE A 602 -42.11 -23.68 -6.01
C PHE A 602 -41.29 -22.39 -5.97
N THR A 603 -41.97 -21.25 -6.06
CA THR A 603 -41.35 -19.92 -5.94
C THR A 603 -42.00 -19.12 -4.82
N PHE A 604 -41.22 -18.87 -3.76
CA PHE A 604 -41.61 -18.12 -2.58
C PHE A 604 -41.16 -16.68 -2.72
N TYR A 605 -42.05 -15.72 -2.46
CA TYR A 605 -41.76 -14.29 -2.42
C TYR A 605 -41.97 -13.75 -1.02
N GLY A 606 -41.00 -13.01 -0.48
CA GLY A 606 -41.12 -12.48 0.86
C GLY A 606 -40.02 -11.48 1.21
N LYS A 607 -40.03 -11.04 2.46
CA LYS A 607 -39.18 -9.94 2.93
C LYS A 607 -38.13 -10.36 3.95
N ALA A 608 -38.31 -11.51 4.59
CA ALA A 608 -37.47 -11.98 5.67
C ALA A 608 -37.28 -13.49 5.58
N PHE A 609 -36.20 -13.88 4.91
CA PHE A 609 -35.74 -15.25 4.79
C PHE A 609 -34.34 -15.38 5.38
N ARG A 610 -34.02 -16.59 5.83
CA ARG A 610 -32.69 -16.91 6.35
C ARG A 610 -32.23 -18.25 5.83
N PHE A 611 -31.06 -18.27 5.22
CA PHE A 611 -30.39 -19.51 4.84
C PHE A 611 -29.50 -19.96 6.01
N ASP A 612 -29.74 -21.19 6.47
CA ASP A 612 -28.92 -21.89 7.47
C ASP A 612 -28.05 -22.94 6.76
N TYR A 613 -26.75 -22.67 6.69
CA TYR A 613 -25.79 -23.55 6.01
C TYR A 613 -25.55 -24.86 6.77
N SER A 614 -25.62 -24.82 8.10
CA SER A 614 -25.36 -25.98 8.97
C SER A 614 -26.50 -26.98 8.89
N GLN A 615 -27.75 -26.51 8.90
CA GLN A 615 -28.94 -27.35 8.73
C GLN A 615 -29.33 -27.57 7.26
N PHE A 616 -28.68 -26.84 6.33
CA PHE A 616 -28.95 -26.85 4.90
C PHE A 616 -30.43 -26.63 4.56
N LYS A 617 -30.98 -25.55 5.12
CA LYS A 617 -32.39 -25.17 4.98
C LYS A 617 -32.56 -23.66 4.80
N ILE A 618 -33.75 -23.26 4.36
CA ILE A 618 -34.18 -21.86 4.30
C ILE A 618 -35.36 -21.68 5.25
N GLU A 619 -35.23 -20.78 6.22
CA GLU A 619 -36.29 -20.36 7.11
C GLU A 619 -37.13 -19.28 6.42
N LEU A 620 -38.42 -19.56 6.30
CA LEU A 620 -39.41 -18.70 5.66
C LEU A 620 -40.25 -18.01 6.74
N ASN A 621 -39.69 -16.97 7.38
CA ASN A 621 -40.36 -16.30 8.50
C ASN A 621 -41.60 -15.51 8.05
N LYS A 622 -41.53 -14.89 6.87
CA LYS A 622 -42.65 -14.13 6.30
C LYS A 622 -42.63 -14.17 4.78
N VAL A 623 -43.52 -15.00 4.21
CA VAL A 623 -43.78 -15.11 2.77
C VAL A 623 -45.06 -14.34 2.43
N ASP A 624 -44.96 -13.44 1.45
CA ASP A 624 -46.10 -12.67 0.93
C ASP A 624 -46.92 -13.53 -0.05
N SER A 625 -46.26 -14.31 -0.90
CA SER A 625 -46.91 -15.25 -1.82
C SER A 625 -46.03 -16.45 -2.19
N LEU A 626 -46.68 -17.58 -2.49
CA LEU A 626 -46.11 -18.77 -3.09
C LEU A 626 -46.80 -19.01 -4.44
N VAL A 627 -45.99 -19.16 -5.48
CA VAL A 627 -46.40 -19.57 -6.82
C VAL A 627 -45.86 -20.98 -7.08
N ILE A 628 -46.68 -21.83 -7.70
CA ILE A 628 -46.37 -23.24 -7.93
C ILE A 628 -46.48 -23.52 -9.42
N ASP A 629 -45.45 -24.14 -9.98
CA ASP A 629 -45.47 -24.78 -11.29
C ASP A 629 -45.70 -26.29 -11.11
N TYR A 630 -46.22 -26.97 -12.15
CA TYR A 630 -46.34 -28.42 -12.17
C TYR A 630 -45.99 -29.00 -13.53
N GLN A 631 -45.61 -30.27 -13.54
CA GLN A 631 -45.34 -31.00 -14.78
C GLN A 631 -46.64 -31.46 -15.43
N THR A 632 -46.82 -31.14 -16.71
CA THR A 632 -47.94 -31.64 -17.52
C THR A 632 -47.60 -32.96 -18.20
N ASP A 633 -48.61 -33.65 -18.71
CA ASP A 633 -48.44 -34.86 -19.52
C ASP A 633 -47.88 -34.56 -20.93
N TYR A 634 -47.88 -33.30 -21.35
CA TYR A 634 -47.37 -32.87 -22.65
C TYR A 634 -45.85 -32.74 -22.62
N ARG A 635 -45.20 -33.03 -23.75
CA ARG A 635 -43.75 -32.90 -23.93
C ARG A 635 -43.43 -31.89 -25.02
N ASP A 636 -42.33 -31.18 -24.83
CA ASP A 636 -41.75 -30.30 -25.84
C ASP A 636 -40.99 -31.09 -26.92
N ASN A 637 -40.46 -30.38 -27.93
CA ASN A 637 -39.70 -30.96 -29.03
C ASN A 637 -38.39 -31.65 -28.60
N TYR A 638 -37.94 -31.45 -27.36
CA TYR A 638 -36.77 -32.09 -26.76
C TYR A 638 -37.15 -33.26 -25.84
N GLY A 639 -38.43 -33.64 -25.82
CA GLY A 639 -38.95 -34.72 -24.99
C GLY A 639 -39.08 -34.37 -23.50
N ARG A 640 -38.94 -33.10 -23.11
CA ARG A 640 -39.09 -32.65 -21.72
C ARG A 640 -40.56 -32.35 -21.44
N ARG A 641 -41.03 -32.68 -20.23
CA ARG A 641 -42.41 -32.34 -19.83
C ARG A 641 -42.58 -30.81 -19.80
N ILE A 642 -43.68 -30.32 -20.36
CA ILE A 642 -44.03 -28.91 -20.34
C ILE A 642 -44.46 -28.55 -18.91
N LEU A 643 -43.87 -27.48 -18.37
CA LEU A 643 -44.25 -26.92 -17.08
C LEU A 643 -45.40 -25.92 -17.25
N GLN A 644 -46.35 -25.95 -16.33
CA GLN A 644 -47.48 -25.03 -16.31
C GLN A 644 -47.65 -24.43 -14.92
N GLY A 645 -47.88 -23.11 -14.87
CA GLY A 645 -48.09 -22.39 -13.61
C GLY A 645 -49.53 -22.50 -13.12
N VAL A 646 -49.69 -22.62 -11.80
CA VAL A 646 -50.98 -22.48 -11.14
C VAL A 646 -51.41 -21.01 -11.16
N ALA A 647 -52.64 -20.74 -11.57
CA ALA A 647 -53.14 -19.37 -11.73
C ALA A 647 -53.31 -18.63 -10.40
N ASN A 648 -53.53 -19.34 -9.30
CA ASN A 648 -53.61 -18.78 -7.95
C ASN A 648 -52.25 -18.83 -7.24
N ALA A 649 -51.99 -17.82 -6.43
CA ALA A 649 -50.93 -17.86 -5.44
C ALA A 649 -51.51 -18.20 -4.05
N LEU A 650 -50.71 -18.87 -3.23
CA LEU A 650 -51.00 -19.02 -1.81
C LEU A 650 -50.38 -17.84 -1.05
N HIS A 651 -51.12 -17.27 -0.11
CA HIS A 651 -50.71 -16.09 0.65
C HIS A 651 -50.56 -16.38 2.13
N ILE A 652 -49.71 -15.57 2.79
CA ILE A 652 -49.45 -15.63 4.24
C ILE A 652 -48.92 -17.02 4.61
N ILE A 653 -47.66 -17.27 4.23
CA ILE A 653 -46.99 -18.53 4.48
C ILE A 653 -45.82 -18.31 5.43
N SER A 654 -45.64 -19.24 6.36
CA SER A 654 -44.41 -19.39 7.13
C SER A 654 -44.02 -20.85 7.28
N GLY A 655 -42.72 -21.12 7.42
CA GLY A 655 -42.22 -22.48 7.45
C GLY A 655 -40.73 -22.59 7.20
N ASP A 656 -40.29 -23.74 6.71
CA ASP A 656 -38.95 -23.92 6.19
C ASP A 656 -38.91 -24.80 4.93
N ILE A 657 -37.85 -24.60 4.14
CA ILE A 657 -37.49 -25.45 3.02
C ILE A 657 -36.25 -26.22 3.45
N LEU A 658 -36.38 -27.53 3.65
CA LEU A 658 -35.23 -28.41 3.77
C LEU A 658 -34.73 -28.69 2.36
N ILE A 659 -33.51 -28.22 2.05
CA ILE A 659 -32.97 -28.32 0.69
C ILE A 659 -32.54 -29.75 0.42
N ASP A 660 -31.75 -30.33 1.33
CA ASP A 660 -31.33 -31.73 1.36
C ASP A 660 -30.89 -32.05 2.80
N LYS A 661 -30.36 -33.25 3.05
CA LYS A 661 -29.68 -33.55 4.30
C LYS A 661 -28.48 -32.61 4.52
N PRO A 662 -28.17 -32.22 5.77
CA PRO A 662 -27.02 -31.37 6.10
C PRO A 662 -25.65 -31.82 5.56
N HIS A 663 -25.45 -33.12 5.35
CA HIS A 663 -24.20 -33.72 4.85
C HIS A 663 -24.28 -34.15 3.38
N ASN A 664 -25.29 -33.69 2.65
CA ASN A 664 -25.52 -34.00 1.24
C ASN A 664 -25.73 -32.73 0.40
N LYS A 665 -24.97 -31.67 0.67
CA LYS A 665 -25.07 -30.39 -0.05
C LYS A 665 -24.79 -30.52 -1.55
N SER A 666 -23.96 -31.50 -1.89
CA SER A 666 -23.59 -31.85 -3.27
C SER A 666 -24.58 -32.77 -3.98
N GLY A 667 -25.63 -33.26 -3.31
CA GLY A 667 -26.59 -34.19 -3.89
C GLY A 667 -26.02 -35.57 -4.27
N ARG A 668 -24.92 -35.97 -3.65
CA ARG A 668 -24.22 -37.24 -3.95
C ARG A 668 -25.01 -38.47 -3.51
N GLU A 669 -25.74 -38.36 -2.42
CA GLU A 669 -26.76 -39.32 -2.03
C GLU A 669 -28.08 -38.94 -2.71
N TYR A 670 -28.71 -39.91 -3.36
CA TYR A 670 -30.03 -39.69 -3.96
C TYR A 670 -31.11 -39.69 -2.88
N ASN A 671 -31.69 -38.53 -2.60
CA ASN A 671 -32.78 -38.36 -1.64
C ASN A 671 -34.03 -37.78 -2.35
N PRO A 672 -34.90 -38.63 -2.93
CA PRO A 672 -36.00 -38.20 -3.81
C PRO A 672 -37.08 -37.37 -3.11
N GLN A 673 -37.15 -37.43 -1.78
CA GLN A 673 -38.11 -36.66 -1.00
C GLN A 673 -37.75 -35.17 -0.90
N TYR A 674 -36.52 -34.78 -1.21
CA TYR A 674 -36.09 -33.38 -1.18
C TYR A 674 -36.32 -32.69 -2.54
N PRO A 675 -36.44 -31.34 -2.58
CA PRO A 675 -36.60 -30.46 -1.43
C PRO A 675 -37.95 -30.69 -0.72
N ILE A 676 -37.97 -30.42 0.59
CA ILE A 676 -39.17 -30.53 1.43
C ILE A 676 -39.59 -29.14 1.88
N PHE A 677 -40.85 -28.77 1.65
CA PHE A 677 -41.43 -27.56 2.22
C PHE A 677 -42.38 -27.90 3.36
N ASN A 678 -42.05 -27.41 4.56
CA ASN A 678 -42.88 -27.54 5.76
C ASN A 678 -43.64 -26.23 6.01
N CYS A 679 -44.91 -26.15 5.62
CA CYS A 679 -45.78 -25.03 5.94
C CYS A 679 -46.31 -25.18 7.37
N THR A 680 -45.97 -24.24 8.24
CA THR A 680 -46.34 -24.27 9.67
C THR A 680 -47.53 -23.35 9.99
N SER A 681 -47.83 -22.37 9.14
CA SER A 681 -48.98 -21.49 9.27
C SER A 681 -50.16 -21.97 8.43
N LYS A 682 -51.36 -21.49 8.79
CA LYS A 682 -52.47 -21.42 7.84
C LYS A 682 -52.10 -20.49 6.69
N SER A 683 -52.56 -20.81 5.49
CA SER A 683 -52.35 -20.00 4.28
C SER A 683 -53.66 -19.79 3.54
N TYR A 684 -53.70 -18.87 2.58
CA TYR A 684 -54.95 -18.43 1.98
C TYR A 684 -54.86 -18.36 0.45
N VAL A 685 -55.92 -18.80 -0.22
CA VAL A 685 -56.15 -18.55 -1.65
C VAL A 685 -57.30 -17.57 -1.77
N TYR A 686 -57.08 -16.51 -2.55
CA TYR A 686 -58.06 -15.46 -2.82
C TYR A 686 -58.56 -15.53 -4.25
N TYR A 687 -59.82 -15.11 -4.43
CA TYR A 687 -60.53 -15.07 -5.71
C TYR A 687 -60.95 -13.63 -6.07
N ASP A 688 -60.24 -12.63 -5.56
CA ASP A 688 -60.58 -11.21 -5.65
C ASP A 688 -59.99 -10.49 -6.87
N ALA A 689 -59.46 -11.25 -7.83
CA ALA A 689 -58.81 -10.67 -8.99
C ALA A 689 -59.82 -9.96 -9.91
N PRO A 690 -59.49 -8.80 -10.52
CA PRO A 690 -60.43 -8.03 -11.34
C PRO A 690 -61.02 -8.79 -12.54
N TYR A 691 -60.28 -9.74 -13.11
CA TYR A 691 -60.79 -10.55 -14.22
C TYR A 691 -61.86 -11.57 -13.79
N ILE A 692 -62.04 -11.77 -12.48
CA ILE A 692 -63.11 -12.58 -11.88
C ILE A 692 -64.28 -11.65 -11.58
N TYR A 693 -65.10 -11.38 -12.60
CA TYR A 693 -66.31 -10.53 -12.50
C TYR A 693 -66.07 -9.18 -11.82
N ASP A 694 -65.08 -8.41 -12.30
CA ASP A 694 -64.71 -7.08 -11.77
C ASP A 694 -64.38 -7.08 -10.27
N GLY A 695 -63.85 -8.20 -9.74
CA GLY A 695 -63.47 -8.32 -8.32
C GLY A 695 -64.68 -8.31 -7.38
N VAL A 696 -65.75 -9.02 -7.77
CA VAL A 696 -66.98 -9.17 -6.99
C VAL A 696 -66.70 -9.80 -5.61
N TYR A 697 -65.74 -10.72 -5.53
CA TYR A 697 -65.35 -11.38 -4.29
C TYR A 697 -64.41 -10.48 -3.48
N LYS A 698 -64.79 -10.15 -2.24
CA LYS A 698 -63.97 -9.31 -1.34
C LYS A 698 -63.04 -10.19 -0.51
N ARG A 699 -61.75 -9.84 -0.52
CA ARG A 699 -60.66 -10.61 0.13
C ARG A 699 -60.90 -10.92 1.61
N ASP A 700 -61.54 -10.02 2.33
CA ASP A 700 -61.82 -10.11 3.76
C ASP A 700 -62.94 -11.10 4.12
N SER A 701 -63.74 -11.51 3.14
CA SER A 701 -64.96 -12.30 3.35
C SER A 701 -65.08 -13.50 2.41
N PHE A 702 -64.40 -13.49 1.27
CA PHE A 702 -64.38 -14.58 0.29
C PHE A 702 -62.94 -15.08 0.07
N TYR A 703 -62.62 -16.23 0.67
CA TYR A 703 -61.29 -16.85 0.60
C TYR A 703 -61.34 -18.33 0.98
N PHE A 704 -60.33 -19.08 0.55
CA PHE A 704 -60.11 -20.44 1.01
C PHE A 704 -58.94 -20.48 1.99
N GLU A 705 -59.21 -20.90 3.24
CA GLU A 705 -58.21 -21.07 4.29
C GLU A 705 -57.63 -22.48 4.24
N ILE A 706 -56.34 -22.61 3.97
CA ILE A 706 -55.60 -23.87 3.87
C ILE A 706 -54.92 -24.17 5.21
N GLN A 707 -55.07 -25.42 5.69
CA GLN A 707 -54.39 -25.89 6.90
C GLN A 707 -52.89 -26.10 6.66
N PRO A 708 -52.03 -26.05 7.70
CA PRO A 708 -50.61 -26.39 7.59
C PRO A 708 -50.39 -27.73 6.85
N PHE A 709 -49.37 -27.77 5.99
CA PHE A 709 -49.11 -28.91 5.11
C PHE A 709 -47.62 -29.13 4.88
N VAL A 710 -47.25 -30.31 4.39
CA VAL A 710 -45.88 -30.66 4.01
C VAL A 710 -45.90 -31.18 2.58
N TYR A 711 -45.03 -30.62 1.72
CA TYR A 711 -44.75 -31.19 0.41
C TYR A 711 -43.31 -31.68 0.33
N GLN A 712 -43.15 -32.86 -0.27
CA GLN A 712 -41.89 -33.50 -0.57
C GLN A 712 -41.71 -33.55 -2.08
N ASN A 713 -40.47 -33.73 -2.55
CA ASN A 713 -40.14 -33.87 -3.97
C ASN A 713 -40.61 -32.68 -4.83
N MET A 714 -40.33 -31.46 -4.36
CA MET A 714 -40.76 -30.23 -5.03
C MET A 714 -40.19 -30.06 -6.45
N ASP A 715 -39.15 -30.82 -6.82
CA ASP A 715 -38.58 -30.86 -8.17
C ASP A 715 -39.48 -31.55 -9.20
N ASN A 716 -40.26 -32.54 -8.78
CA ASN A 716 -41.12 -33.34 -9.65
C ASN A 716 -42.59 -33.25 -9.24
N PHE A 717 -43.06 -32.03 -9.01
CA PHE A 717 -44.44 -31.77 -8.60
C PHE A 717 -45.41 -32.01 -9.75
N GLU A 718 -46.37 -32.92 -9.55
CA GLU A 718 -47.37 -33.31 -10.53
C GLU A 718 -48.77 -32.76 -10.18
N LYS A 719 -49.67 -32.85 -11.16
CA LYS A 719 -51.08 -32.46 -11.00
C LYS A 719 -51.76 -33.16 -9.81
N ALA A 720 -51.42 -34.42 -9.57
CA ALA A 720 -52.01 -35.25 -8.51
C ALA A 720 -51.57 -34.81 -7.09
N ASP A 721 -50.41 -34.16 -6.99
CA ASP A 721 -49.86 -33.68 -5.72
C ASP A 721 -50.56 -32.41 -5.22
N MET A 722 -51.32 -31.72 -6.07
CA MET A 722 -52.10 -30.53 -5.67
C MET A 722 -53.34 -30.90 -4.87
N ASN A 723 -53.20 -30.93 -3.54
CA ASN A 723 -54.25 -31.34 -2.61
C ASN A 723 -54.28 -30.50 -1.32
N PHE A 724 -54.68 -29.23 -1.43
CA PHE A 724 -54.70 -28.32 -0.27
C PHE A 724 -56.02 -28.43 0.52
N LYS A 725 -55.98 -29.12 1.66
CA LYS A 725 -57.13 -29.24 2.56
C LYS A 725 -57.41 -27.94 3.30
N GLY A 726 -58.67 -27.56 3.40
CA GLY A 726 -59.05 -26.32 4.05
C GLY A 726 -60.53 -26.04 4.07
N ILE A 727 -60.86 -24.77 4.31
CA ILE A 727 -62.23 -24.30 4.50
C ILE A 727 -62.47 -23.09 3.60
N LEU A 728 -63.52 -23.14 2.78
CA LEU A 728 -64.01 -21.98 2.04
C LEU A 728 -64.86 -21.09 2.96
N TYR A 729 -64.50 -19.82 3.05
CA TYR A 729 -65.36 -18.74 3.53
C TYR A 729 -65.85 -17.95 2.32
N SER A 730 -67.16 -17.83 2.15
CA SER A 730 -67.78 -17.30 0.92
C SER A 730 -68.65 -16.05 1.15
N GLY A 731 -68.33 -15.23 2.15
CA GLY A 731 -69.02 -13.96 2.40
C GLY A 731 -70.48 -14.10 2.82
N ASN A 732 -70.84 -15.23 3.45
CA ASN A 732 -72.21 -15.66 3.77
C ASN A 732 -73.07 -16.08 2.57
N ILE A 733 -72.47 -16.30 1.39
CA ILE A 733 -73.16 -16.94 0.27
C ILE A 733 -73.48 -18.38 0.67
N LEU A 734 -72.48 -19.17 1.06
CA LEU A 734 -72.59 -20.51 1.62
C LEU A 734 -72.13 -20.51 3.09
N ALA A 735 -72.60 -21.48 3.88
CA ALA A 735 -71.92 -21.82 5.13
C ALA A 735 -70.47 -22.27 4.84
N PRO A 736 -69.53 -22.18 5.81
CA PRO A 736 -68.16 -22.65 5.60
C PRO A 736 -68.11 -24.10 5.09
N ILE A 737 -67.37 -24.34 4.01
CA ILE A 737 -67.28 -25.66 3.36
C ILE A 737 -65.88 -26.21 3.56
N GLU A 738 -65.77 -27.34 4.26
CA GLU A 738 -64.53 -28.11 4.33
C GLU A 738 -64.35 -28.88 3.03
N GLU A 739 -63.24 -28.65 2.33
CA GLU A 739 -62.96 -29.31 1.05
C GLU A 739 -61.45 -29.34 0.77
N THR A 740 -61.05 -29.95 -0.34
CA THR A 740 -59.66 -29.95 -0.82
C THR A 740 -59.53 -29.18 -2.14
N LEU A 741 -58.72 -28.12 -2.16
CA LEU A 741 -58.39 -27.46 -3.42
C LEU A 741 -57.53 -28.36 -4.29
N ARG A 742 -57.95 -28.46 -5.55
CA ARG A 742 -57.28 -29.14 -6.64
C ARG A 742 -57.22 -28.21 -7.84
N ILE A 743 -56.35 -28.52 -8.78
CA ILE A 743 -56.28 -27.78 -10.04
C ILE A 743 -57.57 -27.96 -10.86
N ARG A 744 -58.07 -26.87 -11.42
CA ARG A 744 -59.27 -26.79 -12.26
C ARG A 744 -58.87 -26.63 -13.74
N PRO A 745 -59.78 -26.82 -14.72
CA PRO A 745 -59.45 -26.72 -16.15
C PRO A 745 -58.89 -25.37 -16.60
N ASP A 746 -59.16 -24.29 -15.86
CA ASP A 746 -58.60 -22.95 -16.07
C ASP A 746 -57.23 -22.74 -15.37
N ASN A 747 -56.64 -23.82 -14.86
CA ASN A 747 -55.40 -23.86 -14.05
C ASN A 747 -55.48 -23.11 -12.71
N SER A 748 -56.69 -22.78 -12.24
CA SER A 748 -56.89 -22.24 -10.91
C SER A 748 -56.97 -23.33 -9.85
N LEU A 749 -56.76 -22.97 -8.59
CA LEU A 749 -57.07 -23.80 -7.43
C LEU A 749 -58.54 -23.64 -7.07
N GLY A 750 -59.24 -24.75 -6.96
CA GLY A 750 -60.67 -24.76 -6.68
C GLY A 750 -61.16 -26.15 -6.30
N PHE A 751 -62.47 -26.34 -6.24
CA PHE A 751 -63.05 -27.65 -5.95
C PHE A 751 -64.40 -27.84 -6.63
N ILE A 752 -64.81 -29.11 -6.72
CA ILE A 752 -66.19 -29.49 -6.99
C ILE A 752 -66.68 -30.25 -5.77
N THR A 753 -67.84 -29.87 -5.24
CA THR A 753 -68.50 -30.62 -4.17
C THR A 753 -69.97 -30.84 -4.49
N THR A 754 -70.51 -31.98 -4.07
CA THR A 754 -71.93 -32.33 -4.25
C THR A 754 -72.68 -32.01 -2.98
N THR A 755 -73.81 -31.32 -3.09
CA THR A 755 -74.65 -30.99 -1.93
C THR A 755 -75.34 -32.24 -1.39
N PRO A 756 -75.62 -32.33 -0.08
CA PRO A 756 -76.44 -33.42 0.45
C PRO A 756 -77.88 -33.37 -0.11
N PRO A 757 -78.65 -34.48 -0.05
CA PRO A 757 -80.01 -34.53 -0.59
C PRO A 757 -80.95 -33.43 -0.04
N GLU A 758 -80.77 -33.04 1.23
CA GLU A 758 -81.52 -31.98 1.89
C GLU A 758 -81.15 -30.54 1.45
N GLY A 759 -80.12 -30.40 0.62
CA GLY A 759 -79.56 -29.15 0.12
C GLY A 759 -78.65 -28.43 1.12
N MET A 760 -77.77 -27.57 0.62
CA MET A 760 -76.87 -26.77 1.45
C MET A 760 -77.43 -25.35 1.63
N ALA A 761 -77.41 -24.82 2.86
CA ALA A 761 -77.95 -23.50 3.16
C ALA A 761 -77.13 -22.38 2.50
N VAL A 762 -77.84 -21.39 1.93
CA VAL A 762 -77.25 -20.17 1.37
C VAL A 762 -77.88 -18.91 1.95
N TYR A 763 -77.15 -17.79 1.84
CA TYR A 763 -77.60 -16.45 2.27
C TYR A 763 -78.13 -16.42 3.70
N LYS A 764 -77.34 -16.98 4.64
CA LYS A 764 -77.71 -17.12 6.07
C LYS A 764 -79.00 -17.89 6.31
N GLY A 765 -79.25 -18.93 5.50
CA GLY A 765 -80.42 -19.81 5.63
C GLY A 765 -81.68 -19.32 4.92
N LYS A 766 -81.60 -18.22 4.16
CA LYS A 766 -82.72 -17.70 3.34
C LYS A 766 -82.98 -18.52 2.07
N GLY A 767 -82.07 -19.42 1.74
CA GLY A 767 -82.20 -20.33 0.61
C GLY A 767 -81.42 -21.63 0.77
N LYS A 768 -81.56 -22.51 -0.22
CA LYS A 768 -80.83 -23.78 -0.32
C LYS A 768 -80.33 -24.00 -1.75
N VAL A 769 -79.10 -24.50 -1.89
CA VAL A 769 -78.53 -24.96 -3.16
C VAL A 769 -78.51 -26.48 -3.19
N TYR A 770 -78.71 -27.03 -4.39
CA TYR A 770 -78.78 -28.46 -4.64
C TYR A 770 -77.87 -28.87 -5.80
N ASN A 771 -77.54 -30.16 -5.82
CA ASN A 771 -76.68 -30.84 -6.79
C ASN A 771 -75.19 -30.53 -6.62
N LYS A 772 -74.63 -29.53 -7.31
CA LYS A 772 -73.17 -29.37 -7.39
C LYS A 772 -72.73 -27.91 -7.27
N ILE A 773 -71.65 -27.70 -6.52
CA ILE A 773 -70.95 -26.42 -6.37
C ILE A 773 -69.56 -26.57 -7.01
N ASP A 774 -69.17 -25.60 -7.83
CA ASP A 774 -67.89 -25.54 -8.53
C ASP A 774 -67.20 -24.20 -8.28
N LEU A 775 -66.05 -24.22 -7.62
CA LEU A 775 -65.22 -23.03 -7.41
C LEU A 775 -63.99 -23.11 -8.30
N SER A 776 -63.72 -22.03 -9.04
CA SER A 776 -62.47 -21.79 -9.78
C SER A 776 -62.26 -20.29 -9.97
N ASN A 777 -61.22 -19.88 -10.70
CA ASN A 777 -61.06 -18.48 -11.13
C ASN A 777 -62.12 -18.04 -12.16
N GLN A 778 -62.98 -18.95 -12.65
CA GLN A 778 -64.16 -18.58 -13.41
C GLN A 778 -65.29 -18.07 -12.50
N GLY A 779 -65.23 -18.28 -11.19
CA GLY A 779 -66.29 -17.96 -10.23
C GLY A 779 -66.71 -19.14 -9.35
N LEU A 780 -67.63 -18.86 -8.42
CA LEU A 780 -68.36 -19.86 -7.64
C LEU A 780 -69.67 -20.16 -8.36
N PHE A 781 -69.81 -21.32 -8.97
CA PHE A 781 -71.02 -21.72 -9.69
C PHE A 781 -71.81 -22.81 -8.97
N VAL A 782 -73.12 -22.78 -9.16
CA VAL A 782 -74.03 -23.89 -8.86
C VAL A 782 -74.53 -24.49 -10.17
N ASP A 783 -74.35 -25.79 -10.32
CA ASP A 783 -74.92 -26.62 -11.38
C ASP A 783 -76.05 -27.45 -10.76
N GLY A 784 -77.30 -27.02 -10.96
CA GLY A 784 -78.46 -27.61 -10.29
C GLY A 784 -79.57 -26.62 -10.00
N GLY A 785 -80.00 -26.57 -8.72
CA GLY A 785 -81.14 -25.79 -8.28
C GLY A 785 -80.83 -24.87 -7.09
N ILE A 786 -81.40 -23.67 -7.11
CA ILE A 786 -81.37 -22.72 -5.99
C ILE A 786 -82.80 -22.40 -5.57
N ASN A 787 -83.13 -22.67 -4.31
CA ASN A 787 -84.36 -22.22 -3.67
C ASN A 787 -84.05 -20.97 -2.86
N TYR A 788 -84.78 -19.88 -3.08
CA TYR A 788 -84.62 -18.64 -2.31
C TYR A 788 -85.98 -18.05 -1.96
N ILE A 789 -86.33 -18.07 -0.67
CA ILE A 789 -87.63 -17.61 -0.12
C ILE A 789 -88.83 -18.33 -0.78
N THR A 790 -89.32 -17.83 -1.92
CA THR A 790 -90.41 -18.43 -2.72
C THR A 790 -90.02 -18.76 -4.16
N SER A 791 -88.80 -18.42 -4.59
CA SER A 791 -88.30 -18.68 -5.94
C SER A 791 -87.55 -20.00 -6.00
N THR A 792 -87.74 -20.76 -7.07
CA THR A 792 -86.92 -21.92 -7.44
C THR A 792 -86.32 -21.65 -8.81
N THR A 793 -85.00 -21.71 -8.91
CA THR A 793 -84.27 -21.54 -10.17
C THR A 793 -83.47 -22.80 -10.45
N GLN A 794 -83.55 -23.32 -11.67
CA GLN A 794 -82.75 -24.44 -12.15
C GLN A 794 -81.93 -24.02 -13.36
N SER A 795 -80.65 -24.37 -13.36
CA SER A 795 -79.75 -24.16 -14.51
C SER A 795 -78.51 -25.03 -14.33
N ASN A 796 -77.90 -25.40 -15.46
CA ASN A 796 -76.64 -26.15 -15.48
C ASN A 796 -75.44 -25.27 -15.11
N LYS A 797 -75.63 -23.94 -14.97
CA LYS A 797 -74.61 -22.98 -14.53
C LYS A 797 -75.25 -21.69 -14.00
N MET A 798 -75.16 -21.46 -12.69
CA MET A 798 -75.59 -20.22 -12.00
C MET A 798 -74.41 -19.65 -11.22
N LEU A 799 -74.13 -18.36 -11.40
CA LEU A 799 -73.07 -17.65 -10.68
C LEU A 799 -73.56 -17.13 -9.32
#